data_AF-M7BLD6-F1
#
_entry.id   AF-M7BLD6-F1
#
_cell.length_a   1.000
_cell.length_b   1.000
_cell.length_c   1.000
_cell.angle_alpha   90.00
_cell.angle_beta   90.00
_cell.angle_gamma   90.00
#
_symmetry.space_group_name_H-M   'P 1'
#
loop_
_entity.id
_entity.type
_entity.pdbx_description
1 polymer ?
#
loop_
_entity_poly.entity_id
_entity_poly.type
_entity_poly.pdbx_seq_one_letter_code
_entity_poly.pdbx_strand_id
1 'polypeptide(L)'
;MVYPREEKLDKLSQEEIICNTKLVMQGLEALKNEHNSILHSLLETIKCLKKDEEANLVHEKSNLLRKSVEMIELGLGEAQVMMALSSHLNAVESEKQKLRAQVRRLCQENQWLRDELANTQQKLQRSEQTVAQLEEEKKHLEFMNQLKKYDEDVSPSEEKEGDSTKDSLDDLFPNEEEDHGPGMPHQHSSAAAAAQQGGYEIPARLRTLHNLVIQYASQGRYEVAVPLCKQALEDLEKTSGHDHPDVATMLNILALVYRDQNKYKEAAHLLNDALSIREKTLGKDHPAVAATLNNLAVLYGKRGKYKEAEPLCKRALEIREKVLGKDHPDVAKQLNNLALLCQNQGKYEEVEYYYRRALEIYESRLGHDDPNVAKTKNNLASCYLKQGKYKDAEVLYKEILTRAHVKEFGSVDDEHKPIWMHAEEREEMSKSKQRDGDPYAEYGSWYKACKVSSPTVTTTLRNLGALYRRQGKLEAAETLEACAVQSRRQGIDPINQTKVVEILKEGASAERRRSRDSLGGSVKYESATDGSEEVSMGVQWTGDGTGALQRSSSLVKLRDVIRRSSEMLVKKLQGNAPLEPRNPKKGKFVVPVEGVRDEDIEDFGDPPRTMFHFQSTWKKSRNCGVGMARITLEDLNGLDDESLDEDEEPMDGEEQNRLFSHWETVASTHQVTLPQEMAGPIMQMTQHSQVREPVPYVTLLQHEKCEERLYPAGKWACVTKGEPMYEQSISMGFMKLMRYICKENSTGRYLGMTVPVVNEIRLSEEGTELLRDVTTTYYLPGEFQPDPPLPTDPDIRIVERQPLRVLTRVFYGVTTEETILREIRLLWELLGSTDTVLRESYMVAAYENPSVPQRRNEIWFIRRAE
;
A
#
# COMPACT_ATOMS: atom_id res chain seq x y z
N MET A 1 68.13 38.71 -9.76
CA MET A 1 67.59 37.62 -8.92
C MET A 1 66.30 37.15 -9.54
N VAL A 2 66.04 35.85 -9.55
CA VAL A 2 64.79 35.25 -10.05
C VAL A 2 64.06 34.67 -8.84
N TYR A 3 62.81 35.06 -8.63
CA TYR A 3 61.94 34.40 -7.66
C TYR A 3 61.31 33.15 -8.31
N PRO A 4 61.13 32.04 -7.58
CA PRO A 4 60.39 30.89 -8.09
C PRO A 4 58.95 31.27 -8.42
N ARG A 5 58.36 30.64 -9.44
CA ARG A 5 56.91 30.62 -9.57
C ARG A 5 56.34 29.71 -8.49
N GLU A 6 55.37 30.20 -7.74
CA GLU A 6 54.40 29.32 -7.08
C GLU A 6 53.53 28.70 -8.18
N GLU A 7 53.63 27.38 -8.37
CA GLU A 7 52.71 26.65 -9.23
C GLU A 7 51.37 26.56 -8.51
N LYS A 8 50.28 26.93 -9.21
CA LYS A 8 48.94 26.68 -8.70
C LYS A 8 48.71 25.17 -8.72
N LEU A 9 48.59 24.57 -7.54
CA LEU A 9 47.96 23.27 -7.38
C LEU A 9 46.50 23.42 -7.81
N ASP A 10 46.19 23.01 -9.05
CA ASP A 10 44.82 22.98 -9.54
C ASP A 10 43.99 22.03 -8.68
N LYS A 11 42.82 22.51 -8.25
CA LYS A 11 41.94 21.76 -7.37
C LYS A 11 41.19 20.71 -8.20
N LEU A 12 41.71 19.49 -8.19
CA LEU A 12 41.03 18.31 -8.72
C LEU A 12 39.56 18.32 -8.31
N SER A 13 38.67 18.17 -9.28
CA SER A 13 37.24 18.03 -9.06
C SER A 13 36.92 16.73 -8.31
N GLN A 14 35.73 16.66 -7.71
CA GLN A 14 35.27 15.44 -7.04
C GLN A 14 35.25 14.23 -8.00
N GLU A 15 34.92 14.44 -9.27
CA GLU A 15 34.89 13.40 -10.31
C GLU A 15 36.30 12.91 -10.68
N GLU A 16 37.26 13.83 -10.83
CA GLU A 16 38.68 13.48 -11.06
C GLU A 16 39.27 12.75 -9.84
N ILE A 17 38.95 13.16 -8.61
CA ILE A 17 39.39 12.47 -7.39
C ILE A 17 38.84 11.03 -7.36
N ILE A 18 37.55 10.83 -7.67
CA ILE A 18 36.94 9.50 -7.76
C ILE A 18 37.60 8.65 -8.85
N CYS A 19 37.83 9.24 -10.04
CA CYS A 19 38.47 8.54 -11.16
C CYS A 19 39.90 8.11 -10.81
N ASN A 20 40.70 9.02 -10.26
CA ASN A 20 42.06 8.75 -9.81
C ASN A 20 42.10 7.71 -8.68
N THR A 21 41.14 7.76 -7.74
CA THR A 21 41.03 6.76 -6.66
C THR A 21 40.76 5.35 -7.23
N LYS A 22 39.85 5.23 -8.22
CA LYS A 22 39.59 3.95 -8.92
C LYS A 22 40.82 3.43 -9.66
N LEU A 23 41.56 4.31 -10.35
CA LEU A 23 42.80 3.94 -11.06
C LEU A 23 43.90 3.48 -10.08
N VAL A 24 44.04 4.14 -8.93
CA VAL A 24 44.95 3.73 -7.86
C VAL A 24 44.53 2.38 -7.28
N MET A 25 43.24 2.13 -7.03
CA MET A 25 42.76 0.81 -6.57
C MET A 25 43.11 -0.29 -7.57
N GLN A 26 42.83 -0.11 -8.87
CA GLN A 26 43.16 -1.08 -9.91
C GLN A 26 44.67 -1.37 -9.99
N GLY A 27 45.51 -0.34 -9.86
CA GLY A 27 46.97 -0.50 -9.80
C GLY A 27 47.46 -1.23 -8.56
N LEU A 28 46.87 -0.95 -7.40
CA LEU A 28 47.17 -1.64 -6.14
C LEU A 28 46.68 -3.09 -6.14
N GLU A 29 45.52 -3.39 -6.72
CA GLU A 29 45.01 -4.76 -6.92
C GLU A 29 45.93 -5.58 -7.84
N ALA A 30 46.38 -4.99 -8.96
CA ALA A 30 47.36 -5.63 -9.84
C ALA A 30 48.68 -5.92 -9.11
N LEU A 31 49.24 -4.94 -8.41
CA LEU A 31 50.49 -5.10 -7.65
C LEU A 31 50.36 -6.12 -6.51
N LYS A 32 49.21 -6.16 -5.83
CA LYS A 32 48.88 -7.19 -4.83
C LYS A 32 48.92 -8.59 -5.43
N ASN A 33 48.34 -8.77 -6.62
CA ASN A 33 48.29 -10.06 -7.30
C ASN A 33 49.67 -10.50 -7.78
N GLU A 34 50.49 -9.59 -8.32
CA GLU A 34 51.89 -9.86 -8.66
C GLU A 34 52.71 -10.25 -7.43
N HIS A 35 52.64 -9.47 -6.34
CA HIS A 35 53.36 -9.77 -5.10
C HIS A 35 52.93 -11.10 -4.48
N ASN A 36 51.64 -11.45 -4.52
CA ASN A 36 51.14 -12.75 -4.07
C ASN A 36 51.61 -13.91 -4.95
N SER A 37 51.67 -13.73 -6.27
CA SER A 37 52.20 -14.74 -7.21
C SER A 37 53.69 -15.01 -6.96
N ILE A 38 54.49 -13.95 -6.80
CA ILE A 38 55.92 -14.06 -6.46
C ILE A 38 56.09 -14.70 -5.07
N LEU A 39 55.28 -14.30 -4.08
CA LEU A 39 55.29 -14.89 -2.74
C LEU A 39 54.98 -16.39 -2.76
N HIS A 40 54.01 -16.83 -3.57
CA HIS A 40 53.69 -18.24 -3.77
C HIS A 40 54.89 -19.01 -4.36
N SER A 41 55.50 -18.51 -5.44
CA SER A 41 56.66 -19.14 -6.08
C SER A 41 57.88 -19.23 -5.16
N LEU A 42 58.13 -18.22 -4.31
CA LEU A 42 59.19 -18.27 -3.30
C LEU A 42 58.89 -19.30 -2.18
N LEU A 43 57.61 -19.43 -1.77
CA LEU A 43 57.19 -20.44 -0.80
C LEU A 43 57.25 -21.87 -1.36
N GLU A 44 57.05 -22.06 -2.66
CA GLU A 44 57.32 -23.33 -3.33
C GLU A 44 58.82 -23.62 -3.44
N THR A 45 59.62 -22.60 -3.77
CA THR A 45 61.09 -22.69 -3.84
C THR A 45 61.67 -23.11 -2.48
N ILE A 46 61.17 -22.54 -1.38
CA ILE A 46 61.54 -22.92 0.00
C ILE A 46 61.34 -24.42 0.26
N LYS A 47 60.23 -25.02 -0.20
CA LYS A 47 59.94 -26.46 -0.02
C LYS A 47 60.93 -27.37 -0.77
N CYS A 48 61.64 -26.84 -1.78
CA CYS A 48 62.52 -27.61 -2.66
C CYS A 48 64.01 -27.51 -2.29
N LEU A 49 64.41 -26.50 -1.51
CA LEU A 49 65.81 -26.26 -1.13
C LEU A 49 66.27 -27.22 -0.01
N LYS A 50 67.55 -27.63 -0.09
CA LYS A 50 68.21 -28.56 0.86
C LYS A 50 69.49 -27.99 1.49
N LYS A 51 69.63 -26.67 1.51
CA LYS A 51 70.74 -25.93 2.14
C LYS A 51 70.21 -24.74 2.92
N ASP A 52 70.70 -24.54 4.13
CA ASP A 52 70.16 -23.55 5.06
C ASP A 52 70.45 -22.10 4.63
N GLU A 53 71.64 -21.79 4.09
CA GLU A 53 72.00 -20.41 3.68
C GLU A 53 71.14 -19.91 2.51
N GLU A 54 70.94 -20.74 1.49
CA GLU A 54 70.07 -20.42 0.35
C GLU A 54 68.60 -20.30 0.79
N ALA A 55 68.15 -21.15 1.72
CA ALA A 55 66.80 -21.09 2.27
C ALA A 55 66.54 -19.80 3.08
N ASN A 56 67.51 -19.35 3.89
CA ASN A 56 67.38 -18.16 4.74
C ASN A 56 67.12 -16.89 3.91
N LEU A 57 67.84 -16.70 2.80
CA LEU A 57 67.66 -15.54 1.92
C LEU A 57 66.28 -15.53 1.23
N VAL A 58 65.71 -16.71 0.92
CA VAL A 58 64.37 -16.81 0.33
C VAL A 58 63.28 -16.55 1.38
N HIS A 59 63.47 -16.97 2.64
CA HIS A 59 62.58 -16.61 3.75
C HIS A 59 62.57 -15.10 4.03
N GLU A 60 63.72 -14.42 3.98
CA GLU A 60 63.79 -12.97 4.15
C GLU A 60 63.01 -12.24 3.04
N LYS A 61 63.20 -12.62 1.78
CA LYS A 61 62.44 -12.08 0.64
C LYS A 61 60.94 -12.36 0.75
N SER A 62 60.54 -13.55 1.20
CA SER A 62 59.14 -13.90 1.48
C SER A 62 58.53 -12.99 2.55
N ASN A 63 59.26 -12.70 3.62
CA ASN A 63 58.80 -11.81 4.70
C ASN A 63 58.71 -10.34 4.27
N LEU A 64 59.60 -9.87 3.38
CA LEU A 64 59.53 -8.53 2.79
C LEU A 64 58.32 -8.39 1.86
N LEU A 65 58.06 -9.39 1.00
CA LEU A 65 56.87 -9.41 0.14
C LEU A 65 55.57 -9.44 0.94
N ARG A 66 55.50 -10.22 2.02
CA ARG A 66 54.31 -10.26 2.91
C ARG A 66 54.01 -8.87 3.49
N LYS A 67 55.02 -8.19 4.04
CA LYS A 67 54.88 -6.80 4.52
C LYS A 67 54.45 -5.83 3.42
N SER A 68 54.91 -6.05 2.18
CA SER A 68 54.46 -5.23 1.05
C SER A 68 52.99 -5.49 0.71
N VAL A 69 52.51 -6.74 0.79
CA VAL A 69 51.09 -7.06 0.59
C VAL A 69 50.24 -6.43 1.70
N GLU A 70 50.64 -6.56 2.96
CA GLU A 70 49.97 -5.94 4.12
C GLU A 70 49.82 -4.41 3.93
N MET A 71 50.86 -3.72 3.45
CA MET A 71 50.81 -2.27 3.15
C MET A 71 49.92 -1.92 1.95
N ILE A 72 49.86 -2.78 0.92
CA ILE A 72 48.97 -2.59 -0.24
C ILE A 72 47.51 -2.79 0.17
N GLU A 73 47.22 -3.78 1.03
CA GLU A 73 45.87 -4.03 1.57
C GLU A 73 45.35 -2.87 2.41
N LEU A 74 46.22 -2.22 3.21
CA LEU A 74 45.87 -0.99 3.93
C LEU A 74 45.51 0.16 2.97
N GLY A 75 46.33 0.40 1.93
CA GLY A 75 46.05 1.44 0.93
C GLY A 75 44.77 1.19 0.12
N LEU A 76 44.46 -0.08 -0.19
CA LEU A 76 43.18 -0.48 -0.78
C LEU A 76 42.01 -0.20 0.17
N GLY A 77 42.16 -0.47 1.46
CA GLY A 77 41.15 -0.15 2.48
C GLY A 77 40.85 1.34 2.57
N GLU A 78 41.88 2.20 2.57
CA GLU A 78 41.71 3.66 2.58
C GLU A 78 40.99 4.17 1.32
N ALA A 79 41.36 3.66 0.14
CA ALA A 79 40.71 4.02 -1.13
C ALA A 79 39.24 3.53 -1.20
N GLN A 80 38.95 2.34 -0.67
CA GLN A 80 37.59 1.81 -0.54
C GLN A 80 36.71 2.71 0.36
N VAL A 81 37.28 3.24 1.46
CA VAL A 81 36.58 4.20 2.35
C VAL A 81 36.34 5.54 1.65
N MET A 82 37.28 6.05 0.85
CA MET A 82 37.08 7.26 0.05
C MET A 82 35.93 7.08 -0.97
N MET A 83 35.88 5.92 -1.64
CA MET A 83 34.80 5.57 -2.57
C MET A 83 33.43 5.48 -1.87
N ALA A 84 33.36 4.81 -0.72
CA ALA A 84 32.13 4.71 0.07
C ALA A 84 31.64 6.09 0.57
N LEU A 85 32.55 6.94 1.05
CA LEU A 85 32.24 8.29 1.52
C LEU A 85 31.62 9.16 0.41
N SER A 86 32.14 9.08 -0.81
CA SER A 86 31.57 9.81 -1.96
C SER A 86 30.18 9.29 -2.35
N SER A 87 29.95 7.98 -2.27
CA SER A 87 28.62 7.39 -2.50
C SER A 87 27.59 7.91 -1.48
N HIS A 88 27.94 7.89 -0.18
CA HIS A 88 27.08 8.45 0.87
C HIS A 88 26.84 9.96 0.71
N LEU A 89 27.84 10.73 0.31
CA LEU A 89 27.69 12.17 0.04
C LEU A 89 26.67 12.41 -1.09
N ASN A 90 26.80 11.70 -2.21
CA ASN A 90 25.88 11.82 -3.35
C ASN A 90 24.44 11.39 -2.99
N ALA A 91 24.28 10.37 -2.15
CA ALA A 91 22.97 9.95 -1.65
C ALA A 91 22.29 11.07 -0.83
N VAL A 92 23.02 11.65 0.15
CA VAL A 92 22.55 12.76 1.00
C VAL A 92 22.27 14.03 0.18
N GLU A 93 23.09 14.33 -0.83
CA GLU A 93 22.83 15.39 -1.82
C GLU A 93 21.49 15.18 -2.53
N SER A 94 21.17 13.94 -2.94
CA SER A 94 19.90 13.62 -3.60
C SER A 94 18.68 13.81 -2.68
N GLU A 95 18.78 13.43 -1.39
CA GLU A 95 17.71 13.62 -0.40
C GLU A 95 17.47 15.10 -0.11
N LYS A 96 18.56 15.86 0.07
CA LYS A 96 18.57 17.32 0.18
C LYS A 96 17.90 18.00 -1.02
N GLN A 97 18.04 17.47 -2.24
CA GLN A 97 17.31 17.95 -3.41
C GLN A 97 15.82 17.57 -3.40
N LYS A 98 15.47 16.32 -3.07
CA LYS A 98 14.08 15.83 -2.93
C LYS A 98 13.29 16.65 -1.90
N LEU A 99 13.87 16.87 -0.72
CA LEU A 99 13.26 17.70 0.35
C LEU A 99 13.07 19.16 -0.10
N ARG A 100 14.04 19.74 -0.83
CA ARG A 100 13.90 21.10 -1.41
C ARG A 100 12.75 21.18 -2.43
N ALA A 101 12.51 20.13 -3.22
CA ALA A 101 11.36 20.06 -4.13
C ALA A 101 10.03 19.95 -3.37
N GLN A 102 9.97 19.12 -2.33
CA GLN A 102 8.79 18.98 -1.46
C GLN A 102 8.43 20.30 -0.77
N VAL A 103 9.42 21.03 -0.25
CA VAL A 103 9.20 22.37 0.36
C VAL A 103 8.64 23.37 -0.66
N ARG A 104 9.14 23.39 -1.91
CA ARG A 104 8.56 24.26 -2.96
C ARG A 104 7.09 23.92 -3.23
N ARG A 105 6.75 22.64 -3.37
CA ARG A 105 5.37 22.17 -3.55
C ARG A 105 4.47 22.60 -2.39
N LEU A 106 4.89 22.39 -1.15
CA LEU A 106 4.13 22.77 0.04
C LEU A 106 3.91 24.28 0.15
N CYS A 107 4.89 25.11 -0.25
CA CYS A 107 4.71 26.56 -0.33
C CYS A 107 3.68 26.96 -1.39
N GLN A 108 3.68 26.31 -2.56
CA GLN A 108 2.74 26.58 -3.65
C GLN A 108 1.30 26.14 -3.29
N GLU A 109 1.16 25.00 -2.61
CA GLU A 109 -0.12 24.50 -2.07
C GLU A 109 -0.66 25.42 -0.95
N ASN A 110 0.21 25.89 -0.04
CA ASN A 110 -0.18 26.88 0.97
C ASN A 110 -0.59 28.24 0.37
N GLN A 111 -0.02 28.62 -0.78
CA GLN A 111 -0.45 29.82 -1.49
C GLN A 111 -1.84 29.62 -2.11
N TRP A 112 -2.05 28.53 -2.85
CA TRP A 112 -3.36 28.19 -3.43
C TRP A 112 -4.48 28.11 -2.38
N LEU A 113 -4.20 27.51 -1.21
CA LEU A 113 -5.15 27.44 -0.09
C LEU A 113 -5.51 28.82 0.48
N ARG A 114 -4.61 29.81 0.43
CA ARG A 114 -4.91 31.21 0.82
C ARG A 114 -5.77 31.91 -0.23
N ASP A 115 -5.49 31.66 -1.50
CA ASP A 115 -6.21 32.28 -2.61
C ASP A 115 -7.66 31.75 -2.68
N GLU A 116 -7.89 30.45 -2.47
CA GLU A 116 -9.26 29.91 -2.37
C GLU A 116 -9.97 30.28 -1.05
N LEU A 117 -9.22 30.49 0.05
CA LEU A 117 -9.80 31.08 1.28
C LEU A 117 -10.25 32.53 1.04
N ALA A 118 -9.49 33.33 0.30
CA ALA A 118 -9.90 34.69 -0.08
C ALA A 118 -11.11 34.67 -1.04
N ASN A 119 -11.13 33.74 -2.00
CA ASN A 119 -12.24 33.52 -2.92
C ASN A 119 -13.55 33.16 -2.18
N THR A 120 -13.48 32.23 -1.22
CA THR A 120 -14.63 31.83 -0.40
C THR A 120 -15.08 32.93 0.58
N GLN A 121 -14.17 33.70 1.16
CA GLN A 121 -14.51 34.89 1.95
C GLN A 121 -15.21 35.98 1.10
N GLN A 122 -14.76 36.23 -0.14
CA GLN A 122 -15.42 37.18 -1.03
C GLN A 122 -16.83 36.70 -1.44
N LYS A 123 -17.01 35.39 -1.68
CA LYS A 123 -18.34 34.79 -1.94
C LYS A 123 -19.28 34.96 -0.74
N LEU A 124 -18.77 34.75 0.48
CA LEU A 124 -19.54 34.95 1.73
C LEU A 124 -19.97 36.42 1.88
N GLN A 125 -19.05 37.38 1.74
CA GLN A 125 -19.36 38.81 1.83
C GLN A 125 -20.42 39.27 0.82
N ARG A 126 -20.39 38.75 -0.42
CA ARG A 126 -21.45 39.00 -1.40
C ARG A 126 -22.80 38.42 -0.96
N SER A 127 -22.79 37.21 -0.38
CA SER A 127 -24.01 36.59 0.16
C SER A 127 -24.60 37.40 1.33
N GLU A 128 -23.75 37.87 2.25
CA GLU A 128 -24.13 38.72 3.37
C GLU A 128 -24.75 40.05 2.89
N GLN A 129 -24.16 40.67 1.86
CA GLN A 129 -24.70 41.87 1.20
C GLN A 129 -26.08 41.62 0.57
N THR A 130 -26.27 40.50 -0.13
CA THR A 130 -27.59 40.16 -0.71
C THR A 130 -28.64 39.83 0.35
N VAL A 131 -28.25 39.23 1.49
CA VAL A 131 -29.18 38.99 2.61
C VAL A 131 -29.59 40.32 3.26
N ALA A 132 -28.66 41.25 3.47
CA ALA A 132 -28.98 42.58 3.99
C ALA A 132 -29.96 43.35 3.08
N GLN A 133 -29.77 43.29 1.75
CA GLN A 133 -30.71 43.88 0.78
C GLN A 133 -32.10 43.25 0.87
N LEU A 134 -32.19 41.91 0.89
CA LEU A 134 -33.48 41.20 1.03
C LEU A 134 -34.16 41.48 2.38
N GLU A 135 -33.39 41.72 3.45
CA GLU A 135 -33.94 42.18 4.73
C GLU A 135 -34.51 43.61 4.66
N GLU A 136 -33.86 44.53 3.94
CA GLU A 136 -34.38 45.90 3.73
C GLU A 136 -35.64 45.90 2.84
N GLU A 137 -35.63 45.13 1.75
CA GLU A 137 -36.81 44.91 0.90
C GLU A 137 -37.97 44.30 1.71
N LYS A 138 -37.69 43.29 2.54
CA LYS A 138 -38.69 42.70 3.44
C LYS A 138 -39.27 43.75 4.40
N LYS A 139 -38.43 44.54 5.08
CA LYS A 139 -38.88 45.60 6.00
C LYS A 139 -39.73 46.66 5.28
N HIS A 140 -39.38 46.99 4.03
CA HIS A 140 -40.17 47.89 3.19
C HIS A 140 -41.53 47.29 2.79
N LEU A 141 -41.59 46.01 2.42
CA LEU A 141 -42.84 45.30 2.14
C LEU A 141 -43.72 45.18 3.39
N GLU A 142 -43.14 44.88 4.56
CA GLU A 142 -43.86 44.85 5.84
C GLU A 142 -44.45 46.22 6.20
N PHE A 143 -43.72 47.31 5.96
CA PHE A 143 -44.21 48.68 6.13
C PHE A 143 -45.34 49.04 5.15
N MET A 144 -45.19 48.70 3.86
CA MET A 144 -46.25 48.89 2.86
C MET A 144 -47.52 48.08 3.17
N ASN A 145 -47.37 46.89 3.79
CA ASN A 145 -48.50 46.07 4.22
C ASN A 145 -49.15 46.58 5.52
N GLN A 146 -48.42 47.30 6.37
CA GLN A 146 -48.99 48.05 7.49
C GLN A 146 -49.80 49.26 7.01
N LEU A 147 -49.29 50.00 6.02
CA LEU A 147 -50.01 51.11 5.37
C LEU A 147 -51.37 50.67 4.83
N LYS A 148 -51.41 49.58 4.05
CA LYS A 148 -52.67 49.05 3.48
C LYS A 148 -53.76 48.76 4.52
N LYS A 149 -53.40 48.31 5.72
CA LYS A 149 -54.37 48.06 6.80
C LYS A 149 -55.07 49.33 7.30
N TYR A 150 -54.47 50.50 7.11
CA TYR A 150 -55.11 51.78 7.43
C TYR A 150 -55.93 52.36 6.26
N ASP A 151 -55.70 51.89 5.02
CA ASP A 151 -56.56 52.21 3.87
C ASP A 151 -57.85 51.36 3.86
N GLU A 152 -57.79 50.10 4.30
CA GLU A 152 -58.96 49.19 4.36
C GLU A 152 -60.04 49.63 5.37
N ASP A 153 -59.69 50.38 6.42
CA ASP A 153 -60.64 50.93 7.39
C ASP A 153 -61.46 52.14 6.86
N VAL A 154 -61.28 52.57 5.60
CA VAL A 154 -61.87 53.82 5.05
C VAL A 154 -62.56 53.65 3.68
N SER A 155 -63.64 52.85 3.60
CA SER A 155 -64.82 53.12 2.72
C SER A 155 -65.95 52.08 2.86
N PRO A 156 -67.21 52.48 3.15
CA PRO A 156 -68.38 51.59 3.13
C PRO A 156 -69.42 51.96 2.06
N SER A 157 -69.49 51.21 0.95
CA SER A 157 -70.60 51.14 -0.05
C SER A 157 -70.25 50.06 -1.10
N GLU A 158 -71.14 49.47 -1.91
CA GLU A 158 -72.58 49.17 -1.87
C GLU A 158 -72.87 48.21 -3.06
N GLU A 159 -73.88 47.34 -2.94
CA GLU A 159 -74.59 46.60 -4.02
C GLU A 159 -73.86 45.80 -5.14
N LYS A 160 -74.22 44.49 -5.24
CA LYS A 160 -74.77 43.75 -6.44
C LYS A 160 -73.98 43.67 -7.78
N GLU A 161 -74.18 42.69 -8.68
CA GLU A 161 -75.13 41.55 -8.82
C GLU A 161 -74.52 40.40 -9.68
N GLY A 162 -75.18 39.24 -9.77
CA GLY A 162 -74.80 38.06 -10.60
C GLY A 162 -74.29 36.86 -9.77
N ASP A 163 -74.99 35.72 -9.59
CA ASP A 163 -75.60 34.76 -10.56
C ASP A 163 -74.52 33.87 -11.24
N SER A 164 -74.59 32.53 -11.30
CA SER A 164 -75.73 31.61 -11.11
C SER A 164 -75.40 30.31 -10.32
N THR A 165 -76.38 29.42 -10.20
CA THR A 165 -76.53 28.41 -9.14
C THR A 165 -76.30 26.93 -9.54
N LYS A 166 -75.98 26.12 -8.52
CA LYS A 166 -76.43 24.72 -8.26
C LYS A 166 -75.90 23.48 -9.03
N ASP A 167 -75.57 22.48 -8.18
CA ASP A 167 -75.93 21.05 -8.19
C ASP A 167 -75.64 20.13 -9.39
N SER A 168 -74.60 19.30 -9.22
CA SER A 168 -74.67 17.82 -9.18
C SER A 168 -75.78 17.08 -10.00
N LEU A 169 -75.36 16.38 -11.06
CA LEU A 169 -75.70 14.95 -11.24
C LEU A 169 -74.63 14.22 -12.10
N ASP A 170 -74.80 12.90 -12.22
CA ASP A 170 -73.94 11.93 -12.91
C ASP A 170 -73.80 12.12 -14.45
N ASP A 171 -72.87 11.33 -15.00
CA ASP A 171 -73.12 10.33 -16.07
C ASP A 171 -72.18 10.42 -17.31
N LEU A 172 -72.16 9.30 -18.05
CA LEU A 172 -71.64 9.07 -19.40
C LEU A 172 -70.14 8.79 -19.58
N PHE A 173 -69.89 7.52 -19.93
CA PHE A 173 -68.71 7.03 -20.66
C PHE A 173 -68.50 7.79 -21.99
N PRO A 174 -67.32 7.64 -22.62
CA PRO A 174 -67.31 6.78 -23.80
C PRO A 174 -66.43 5.53 -23.67
N ASN A 175 -67.02 4.37 -23.99
CA ASN A 175 -66.31 3.25 -24.59
C ASN A 175 -66.55 3.31 -26.11
N GLU A 176 -65.55 2.92 -26.88
CA GLU A 176 -65.63 2.17 -28.15
C GLU A 176 -64.28 1.43 -28.19
N GLU A 177 -64.23 0.12 -27.90
CA GLU A 177 -64.49 -1.01 -28.82
C GLU A 177 -63.43 -1.12 -29.93
N GLU A 178 -62.93 -2.29 -30.35
CA GLU A 178 -62.83 -3.66 -29.80
C GLU A 178 -61.94 -4.44 -30.81
N ASP A 179 -61.08 -5.38 -30.39
CA ASP A 179 -60.87 -6.67 -31.12
C ASP A 179 -60.04 -7.67 -30.26
N HIS A 180 -59.96 -8.92 -30.72
CA HIS A 180 -59.64 -10.12 -29.93
C HIS A 180 -58.15 -10.51 -29.84
N GLY A 181 -57.84 -11.43 -28.90
CA GLY A 181 -56.64 -12.28 -28.91
C GLY A 181 -56.79 -13.50 -29.84
N PRO A 182 -56.14 -14.67 -29.59
CA PRO A 182 -55.33 -15.08 -28.43
C PRO A 182 -53.96 -15.72 -28.80
N GLY A 183 -53.17 -16.21 -27.82
CA GLY A 183 -52.08 -17.17 -28.10
C GLY A 183 -50.97 -17.32 -27.04
N MET A 184 -50.97 -18.45 -26.31
CA MET A 184 -49.82 -19.00 -25.55
C MET A 184 -48.93 -19.85 -26.50
N PRO A 185 -47.64 -20.18 -26.19
CA PRO A 185 -47.18 -20.65 -24.88
C PRO A 185 -45.79 -20.19 -24.36
N HIS A 186 -45.49 -20.60 -23.12
CA HIS A 186 -44.19 -20.48 -22.44
C HIS A 186 -43.01 -21.10 -23.20
N GLN A 187 -41.81 -20.57 -22.94
CA GLN A 187 -40.63 -21.41 -22.70
C GLN A 187 -39.86 -20.96 -21.46
N HIS A 188 -39.78 -21.84 -20.44
CA HIS A 188 -38.91 -21.66 -19.28
C HIS A 188 -37.56 -22.36 -19.51
N SER A 189 -36.50 -21.58 -19.68
CA SER A 189 -35.10 -21.91 -19.30
C SER A 189 -34.30 -20.61 -19.46
N SER A 190 -33.65 -20.04 -18.45
CA SER A 190 -32.46 -20.63 -17.80
C SER A 190 -32.23 -20.12 -16.35
N ALA A 191 -33.28 -19.95 -15.55
CA ALA A 191 -33.27 -19.31 -14.23
C ALA A 191 -32.56 -20.09 -13.08
N ALA A 192 -31.52 -20.88 -13.37
CA ALA A 192 -30.93 -21.86 -12.46
C ALA A 192 -29.40 -21.81 -12.30
N ALA A 193 -28.72 -20.78 -12.83
CA ALA A 193 -27.24 -20.68 -12.84
C ALA A 193 -26.65 -19.44 -12.14
N ALA A 194 -27.47 -18.61 -11.48
CA ALA A 194 -27.07 -17.32 -10.90
C ALA A 194 -27.08 -17.31 -9.35
N ALA A 195 -26.62 -18.40 -8.72
CA ALA A 195 -26.78 -18.65 -7.28
C ALA A 195 -25.46 -18.85 -6.50
N GLN A 196 -24.32 -18.44 -7.06
CA GLN A 196 -23.03 -18.48 -6.37
C GLN A 196 -22.29 -17.14 -6.48
N GLN A 197 -21.76 -16.68 -5.35
CA GLN A 197 -21.17 -15.35 -5.10
C GLN A 197 -22.19 -14.19 -5.06
N GLY A 198 -22.48 -13.69 -3.85
CA GLY A 198 -23.26 -12.46 -3.60
C GLY A 198 -22.50 -11.16 -3.94
N GLY A 199 -21.77 -11.17 -5.07
CA GLY A 199 -21.06 -10.02 -5.60
C GLY A 199 -21.99 -9.05 -6.29
N TYR A 200 -21.61 -7.77 -6.30
CA TYR A 200 -22.17 -6.81 -7.25
C TYR A 200 -21.45 -7.03 -8.58
N GLU A 201 -22.12 -7.67 -9.54
CA GLU A 201 -21.54 -7.88 -10.88
C GLU A 201 -21.35 -6.54 -11.59
N ILE A 202 -20.13 -6.32 -12.07
CA ILE A 202 -19.73 -5.13 -12.81
C ILE A 202 -19.73 -5.51 -14.29
N PRO A 203 -20.49 -4.80 -15.15
CA PRO A 203 -20.56 -5.09 -16.59
C PRO A 203 -19.16 -5.23 -17.20
N ALA A 204 -18.96 -6.22 -18.08
CA ALA A 204 -17.63 -6.56 -18.60
C ALA A 204 -16.88 -5.36 -19.21
N ARG A 205 -17.60 -4.48 -19.93
CA ARG A 205 -17.11 -3.20 -20.47
C ARG A 205 -16.59 -2.22 -19.41
N LEU A 206 -17.14 -2.23 -18.20
CA LEU A 206 -16.70 -1.38 -17.09
C LEU A 206 -15.62 -2.04 -16.23
N ARG A 207 -15.39 -3.35 -16.35
CA ARG A 207 -14.49 -4.10 -15.46
C ARG A 207 -13.04 -3.61 -15.51
N THR A 208 -12.52 -3.35 -16.72
CA THR A 208 -11.15 -2.83 -16.90
C THR A 208 -10.99 -1.44 -16.29
N LEU A 209 -11.94 -0.54 -16.58
CA LEU A 209 -12.01 0.81 -16.02
C LEU A 209 -12.13 0.80 -14.49
N HIS A 210 -13.01 -0.04 -13.94
CA HIS A 210 -13.20 -0.22 -12.51
C HIS A 210 -11.91 -0.66 -11.80
N ASN A 211 -11.23 -1.67 -12.37
CA ASN A 211 -9.96 -2.17 -11.84
C ASN A 211 -8.90 -1.06 -11.83
N LEU A 212 -8.79 -0.29 -12.92
CA LEU A 212 -7.85 0.84 -13.04
C LEU A 212 -8.15 1.96 -12.03
N VAL A 213 -9.44 2.29 -11.83
CA VAL A 213 -9.89 3.25 -10.82
C VAL A 213 -9.56 2.78 -9.40
N ILE A 214 -9.81 1.51 -9.07
CA ILE A 214 -9.44 0.93 -7.77
C ILE A 214 -7.92 0.92 -7.61
N GLN A 215 -7.16 0.59 -8.65
CA GLN A 215 -5.70 0.61 -8.61
C GLN A 215 -5.19 2.01 -8.27
N TYR A 216 -5.61 3.06 -8.98
CA TYR A 216 -5.21 4.43 -8.67
C TYR A 216 -5.70 4.89 -7.29
N ALA A 217 -6.94 4.57 -6.90
CA ALA A 217 -7.44 4.90 -5.56
C ALA A 217 -6.62 4.22 -4.44
N SER A 218 -6.24 2.95 -4.61
CA SER A 218 -5.42 2.21 -3.64
C SER A 218 -3.99 2.74 -3.52
N GLN A 219 -3.46 3.33 -4.60
CA GLN A 219 -2.20 4.07 -4.62
C GLN A 219 -2.31 5.49 -4.03
N GLY A 220 -3.51 5.93 -3.61
CA GLY A 220 -3.79 7.30 -3.19
C GLY A 220 -3.82 8.32 -4.34
N ARG A 221 -3.78 7.87 -5.59
CA ARG A 221 -3.75 8.67 -6.83
C ARG A 221 -5.12 9.19 -7.24
N TYR A 222 -5.77 9.87 -6.30
CA TYR A 222 -7.11 10.42 -6.47
C TYR A 222 -7.19 11.50 -7.58
N GLU A 223 -6.06 12.11 -7.93
CA GLU A 223 -5.93 13.06 -9.05
C GLU A 223 -6.18 12.43 -10.41
N VAL A 224 -5.96 11.11 -10.57
CA VAL A 224 -6.28 10.37 -11.80
C VAL A 224 -7.61 9.63 -11.66
N ALA A 225 -7.85 8.98 -10.51
CA ALA A 225 -9.06 8.18 -10.30
C ALA A 225 -10.36 8.99 -10.40
N VAL A 226 -10.37 10.26 -9.95
CA VAL A 226 -11.58 11.10 -9.98
C VAL A 226 -11.93 11.61 -11.38
N PRO A 227 -11.00 12.21 -12.17
CA PRO A 227 -11.29 12.59 -13.55
C PRO A 227 -11.67 11.39 -14.43
N LEU A 228 -10.98 10.25 -14.30
CA LEU A 228 -11.26 9.03 -15.06
C LEU A 228 -12.70 8.52 -14.83
N CYS A 229 -13.16 8.51 -13.57
CA CYS A 229 -14.55 8.21 -13.23
C CYS A 229 -15.55 9.21 -13.83
N LYS A 230 -15.23 10.51 -13.85
CA LYS A 230 -16.12 11.55 -14.37
C LYS A 230 -16.27 11.48 -15.88
N GLN A 231 -15.16 11.35 -16.60
CA GLN A 231 -15.15 11.18 -18.05
C GLN A 231 -16.03 9.99 -18.47
N ALA A 232 -15.81 8.83 -17.84
CA ALA A 232 -16.60 7.64 -18.12
C ALA A 232 -18.08 7.74 -17.71
N LEU A 233 -18.42 8.54 -16.69
CA LEU A 233 -19.82 8.87 -16.38
C LEU A 233 -20.45 9.71 -17.49
N GLU A 234 -19.79 10.78 -17.93
CA GLU A 234 -20.26 11.62 -19.02
C GLU A 234 -20.43 10.84 -20.33
N ASP A 235 -19.53 9.89 -20.62
CA ASP A 235 -19.60 9.08 -21.84
C ASP A 235 -20.65 7.95 -21.76
N LEU A 236 -20.90 7.39 -20.56
CA LEU A 236 -22.04 6.52 -20.32
C LEU A 236 -23.38 7.28 -20.42
N GLU A 237 -23.45 8.50 -19.90
CA GLU A 237 -24.67 9.33 -19.99
C GLU A 237 -24.98 9.73 -21.44
N LYS A 238 -23.97 10.05 -22.25
CA LYS A 238 -24.10 10.33 -23.70
C LYS A 238 -24.58 9.10 -24.50
N THR A 239 -24.11 7.90 -24.16
CA THR A 239 -24.36 6.68 -24.94
C THR A 239 -25.58 5.88 -24.51
N SER A 240 -25.84 5.83 -23.20
CA SER A 240 -26.83 4.93 -22.57
C SER A 240 -27.93 5.68 -21.79
N GLY A 241 -27.76 6.98 -21.57
CA GLY A 241 -28.64 7.79 -20.71
C GLY A 241 -28.35 7.65 -19.21
N HIS A 242 -28.65 8.70 -18.45
CA HIS A 242 -28.38 8.77 -17.01
C HIS A 242 -29.12 7.71 -16.17
N ASP A 243 -30.34 7.34 -16.55
CA ASP A 243 -31.11 6.30 -15.86
C ASP A 243 -30.65 4.86 -16.18
N HIS A 244 -29.45 4.64 -16.73
CA HIS A 244 -28.92 3.31 -17.06
C HIS A 244 -28.18 2.63 -15.87
N PRO A 245 -28.30 1.30 -15.65
CA PRO A 245 -27.62 0.61 -14.55
C PRO A 245 -26.09 0.82 -14.47
N ASP A 246 -25.40 0.91 -15.61
CA ASP A 246 -23.96 1.24 -15.69
C ASP A 246 -23.61 2.63 -15.13
N VAL A 247 -24.48 3.63 -15.27
CA VAL A 247 -24.28 4.94 -14.64
C VAL A 247 -24.33 4.77 -13.12
N ALA A 248 -25.30 4.01 -12.61
CA ALA A 248 -25.33 3.62 -11.20
C ALA A 248 -24.18 2.68 -10.77
N THR A 249 -23.48 2.00 -11.69
CA THR A 249 -22.19 1.33 -11.42
C THR A 249 -21.11 2.39 -11.14
N MET A 250 -20.89 3.30 -12.09
CA MET A 250 -19.82 4.28 -12.04
C MET A 250 -20.02 5.34 -10.94
N LEU A 251 -21.26 5.76 -10.67
CA LEU A 251 -21.60 6.63 -9.53
C LEU A 251 -21.23 5.98 -8.19
N ASN A 252 -21.52 4.68 -8.02
CA ASN A 252 -21.13 3.93 -6.82
C ASN A 252 -19.61 3.76 -6.71
N ILE A 253 -18.91 3.59 -7.84
CA ILE A 253 -17.44 3.51 -7.86
C ILE A 253 -16.82 4.86 -7.46
N LEU A 254 -17.26 5.97 -8.06
CA LEU A 254 -16.80 7.32 -7.70
C LEU A 254 -17.14 7.68 -6.24
N ALA A 255 -18.27 7.22 -5.71
CA ALA A 255 -18.61 7.40 -4.31
C ALA A 255 -17.66 6.67 -3.34
N LEU A 256 -17.14 5.50 -3.71
CA LEU A 256 -16.09 4.82 -2.93
C LEU A 256 -14.78 5.60 -2.97
N VAL A 257 -14.40 6.11 -4.15
CA VAL A 257 -13.21 6.97 -4.33
C VAL A 257 -13.32 8.28 -3.53
N TYR A 258 -14.52 8.86 -3.39
CA TYR A 258 -14.77 10.01 -2.51
C TYR A 258 -14.87 9.64 -1.02
N ARG A 259 -15.40 8.48 -0.65
CA ARG A 259 -15.36 7.96 0.73
C ARG A 259 -13.92 7.90 1.24
N ASP A 260 -13.01 7.39 0.42
CA ASP A 260 -11.61 7.17 0.81
C ASP A 260 -10.80 8.49 0.85
N GLN A 261 -11.27 9.52 0.14
CA GLN A 261 -10.86 10.92 0.32
C GLN A 261 -11.53 11.63 1.52
N ASN A 262 -12.38 10.96 2.29
CA ASN A 262 -13.23 11.54 3.35
C ASN A 262 -14.26 12.59 2.86
N LYS A 263 -14.55 12.63 1.56
CA LYS A 263 -15.57 13.47 0.91
C LYS A 263 -16.97 12.86 1.07
N TYR A 264 -17.40 12.75 2.33
CA TYR A 264 -18.61 12.01 2.73
C TYR A 264 -19.94 12.70 2.38
N LYS A 265 -19.95 13.97 1.94
CA LYS A 265 -21.19 14.62 1.46
C LYS A 265 -21.42 14.25 -0.01
N GLU A 266 -20.37 14.35 -0.79
CA GLU A 266 -20.25 14.09 -2.22
C GLU A 266 -20.51 12.61 -2.50
N ALA A 267 -19.84 11.71 -1.77
CA ALA A 267 -20.10 10.28 -1.83
C ALA A 267 -21.56 9.92 -1.50
N ALA A 268 -22.19 10.63 -0.55
CA ALA A 268 -23.60 10.38 -0.20
C ALA A 268 -24.56 10.89 -1.29
N HIS A 269 -24.25 11.99 -1.98
CA HIS A 269 -25.03 12.44 -3.13
C HIS A 269 -25.02 11.38 -4.24
N LEU A 270 -23.83 10.95 -4.67
CA LEU A 270 -23.65 9.97 -5.74
C LEU A 270 -24.31 8.62 -5.44
N LEU A 271 -24.35 8.19 -4.17
CA LEU A 271 -25.05 6.95 -3.82
C LEU A 271 -26.57 7.10 -3.70
N ASN A 272 -27.11 8.27 -3.35
CA ASN A 272 -28.57 8.49 -3.42
C ASN A 272 -29.04 8.53 -4.89
N ASP A 273 -28.20 9.08 -5.78
CA ASP A 273 -28.41 9.11 -7.22
C ASP A 273 -28.36 7.69 -7.82
N ALA A 274 -27.29 6.93 -7.52
CA ALA A 274 -27.19 5.52 -7.88
C ALA A 274 -28.27 4.62 -7.24
N LEU A 275 -28.88 5.04 -6.12
CA LEU A 275 -30.03 4.37 -5.52
C LEU A 275 -31.30 4.60 -6.36
N SER A 276 -31.58 5.86 -6.70
CA SER A 276 -32.71 6.27 -7.55
C SER A 276 -32.71 5.49 -8.87
N ILE A 277 -31.58 5.48 -9.58
CA ILE A 277 -31.42 4.78 -10.85
C ILE A 277 -31.65 3.26 -10.68
N ARG A 278 -31.08 2.63 -9.65
CA ARG A 278 -31.25 1.18 -9.39
C ARG A 278 -32.68 0.82 -8.98
N GLU A 279 -33.39 1.67 -8.25
CA GLU A 279 -34.79 1.44 -7.89
C GLU A 279 -35.73 1.52 -9.10
N LYS A 280 -35.46 2.44 -10.04
CA LYS A 280 -36.18 2.53 -11.33
C LYS A 280 -35.92 1.30 -12.21
N THR A 281 -34.65 0.92 -12.36
CA THR A 281 -34.21 -0.06 -13.39
C THR A 281 -34.28 -1.51 -12.97
N LEU A 282 -33.99 -1.81 -11.69
CA LEU A 282 -33.87 -3.17 -11.17
C LEU A 282 -34.98 -3.51 -10.16
N GLY A 283 -35.77 -2.50 -9.75
CA GLY A 283 -36.82 -2.63 -8.75
C GLY A 283 -36.32 -2.48 -7.30
N LYS A 284 -37.24 -2.10 -6.41
CA LYS A 284 -36.95 -1.69 -5.02
C LYS A 284 -36.37 -2.78 -4.11
N ASP A 285 -36.54 -4.04 -4.51
CA ASP A 285 -36.12 -5.25 -3.76
C ASP A 285 -34.89 -5.93 -4.38
N HIS A 286 -34.19 -5.30 -5.33
CA HIS A 286 -33.04 -5.92 -5.97
C HIS A 286 -31.80 -5.97 -5.05
N PRO A 287 -30.95 -7.02 -5.08
CA PRO A 287 -29.71 -7.08 -4.31
C PRO A 287 -28.77 -5.87 -4.52
N ALA A 288 -28.75 -5.29 -5.72
CA ALA A 288 -27.97 -4.08 -6.01
C ALA A 288 -28.50 -2.82 -5.28
N VAL A 289 -29.81 -2.76 -4.96
CA VAL A 289 -30.42 -1.72 -4.13
C VAL A 289 -30.01 -1.91 -2.67
N ALA A 290 -30.07 -3.14 -2.14
CA ALA A 290 -29.57 -3.46 -0.80
C ALA A 290 -28.06 -3.16 -0.63
N ALA A 291 -27.26 -3.35 -1.69
CA ALA A 291 -25.85 -2.95 -1.70
C ALA A 291 -25.67 -1.42 -1.59
N THR A 292 -26.42 -0.62 -2.37
CA THR A 292 -26.37 0.85 -2.30
C THR A 292 -26.85 1.38 -0.94
N LEU A 293 -27.97 0.85 -0.42
CA LEU A 293 -28.52 1.21 0.89
C LEU A 293 -27.52 0.93 2.03
N ASN A 294 -26.85 -0.22 2.00
CA ASN A 294 -25.79 -0.53 2.95
C ASN A 294 -24.61 0.45 2.85
N ASN A 295 -24.17 0.78 1.62
CA ASN A 295 -23.07 1.73 1.41
C ASN A 295 -23.45 3.14 1.92
N LEU A 296 -24.67 3.61 1.67
CA LEU A 296 -25.21 4.85 2.24
C LEU A 296 -25.22 4.82 3.77
N ALA A 297 -25.74 3.75 4.38
CA ALA A 297 -25.77 3.59 5.83
C ALA A 297 -24.36 3.66 6.46
N VAL A 298 -23.35 3.09 5.80
CA VAL A 298 -21.94 3.22 6.22
C VAL A 298 -21.43 4.67 6.08
N LEU A 299 -21.77 5.40 5.02
CA LEU A 299 -21.40 6.82 4.89
C LEU A 299 -22.06 7.70 5.96
N TYR A 300 -23.36 7.52 6.23
CA TYR A 300 -24.08 8.24 7.28
C TYR A 300 -23.52 7.89 8.67
N GLY A 301 -23.20 6.62 8.93
CA GLY A 301 -22.51 6.18 10.13
C GLY A 301 -21.13 6.84 10.31
N LYS A 302 -20.30 6.91 9.25
CA LYS A 302 -19.00 7.63 9.27
C LYS A 302 -19.15 9.13 9.55
N ARG A 303 -20.31 9.73 9.21
CA ARG A 303 -20.65 11.12 9.51
C ARG A 303 -21.31 11.33 10.88
N GLY A 304 -21.48 10.29 11.70
CA GLY A 304 -22.19 10.35 12.99
C GLY A 304 -23.72 10.44 12.86
N LYS A 305 -24.28 10.38 11.65
CA LYS A 305 -25.72 10.45 11.36
C LYS A 305 -26.38 9.08 11.54
N TYR A 306 -26.21 8.46 12.72
CA TYR A 306 -26.64 7.08 12.98
C TYR A 306 -28.16 6.88 12.83
N LYS A 307 -28.97 7.88 13.23
CA LYS A 307 -30.44 7.86 13.06
C LYS A 307 -30.89 7.82 11.60
N GLU A 308 -30.14 8.43 10.68
CA GLU A 308 -30.40 8.36 9.23
C GLU A 308 -29.88 7.05 8.62
N ALA A 309 -28.81 6.47 9.19
CA ALA A 309 -28.22 5.22 8.74
C ALA A 309 -29.07 3.98 9.10
N GLU A 310 -29.73 3.98 10.26
CA GLU A 310 -30.51 2.85 10.76
C GLU A 310 -31.63 2.38 9.81
N PRO A 311 -32.56 3.24 9.31
CA PRO A 311 -33.64 2.78 8.41
C PRO A 311 -33.12 2.27 7.07
N LEU A 312 -32.04 2.88 6.53
CA LEU A 312 -31.39 2.41 5.30
C LEU A 312 -30.78 1.01 5.50
N CYS A 313 -30.18 0.76 6.68
CA CYS A 313 -29.61 -0.54 7.03
C CYS A 313 -30.68 -1.61 7.30
N LYS A 314 -31.82 -1.23 7.93
CA LYS A 314 -32.99 -2.11 8.13
C LYS A 314 -33.65 -2.50 6.80
N ARG A 315 -33.89 -1.55 5.89
CA ARG A 315 -34.37 -1.85 4.53
C ARG A 315 -33.39 -2.74 3.74
N ALA A 316 -32.08 -2.52 3.87
CA ALA A 316 -31.08 -3.40 3.25
C ALA A 316 -31.09 -4.84 3.83
N LEU A 317 -31.43 -5.00 5.12
CA LEU A 317 -31.61 -6.29 5.78
C LEU A 317 -32.87 -6.99 5.26
N GLU A 318 -34.02 -6.31 5.23
CA GLU A 318 -35.30 -6.83 4.74
C GLU A 318 -35.18 -7.38 3.31
N ILE A 319 -34.53 -6.62 2.41
CA ILE A 319 -34.27 -7.05 1.03
C ILE A 319 -33.39 -8.30 0.98
N ARG A 320 -32.31 -8.36 1.78
CA ARG A 320 -31.42 -9.53 1.84
C ARG A 320 -32.14 -10.77 2.40
N GLU A 321 -32.95 -10.62 3.43
CA GLU A 321 -33.76 -11.72 3.97
C GLU A 321 -34.79 -12.23 2.95
N LYS A 322 -35.40 -11.33 2.17
CA LYS A 322 -36.40 -11.66 1.15
C LYS A 322 -35.80 -12.40 -0.06
N VAL A 323 -34.59 -12.02 -0.49
CA VAL A 323 -33.96 -12.61 -1.70
C VAL A 323 -33.06 -13.82 -1.38
N LEU A 324 -32.34 -13.80 -0.25
CA LEU A 324 -31.32 -14.82 0.09
C LEU A 324 -31.76 -15.78 1.20
N GLY A 325 -32.90 -15.51 1.86
CA GLY A 325 -33.36 -16.22 3.05
C GLY A 325 -32.73 -15.69 4.35
N LYS A 326 -33.42 -15.93 5.46
CA LYS A 326 -33.10 -15.34 6.79
C LYS A 326 -31.77 -15.78 7.39
N ASP A 327 -31.23 -16.90 6.90
CA ASP A 327 -30.04 -17.58 7.46
C ASP A 327 -28.87 -17.59 6.47
N HIS A 328 -28.80 -16.60 5.57
CA HIS A 328 -27.71 -16.46 4.60
C HIS A 328 -26.53 -15.66 5.21
N PRO A 329 -25.25 -15.99 4.92
CA PRO A 329 -24.11 -15.26 5.47
C PRO A 329 -24.10 -13.73 5.20
N ASP A 330 -24.67 -13.26 4.09
CA ASP A 330 -24.83 -11.81 3.87
C ASP A 330 -25.91 -11.15 4.75
N VAL A 331 -26.89 -11.90 5.26
CA VAL A 331 -27.82 -11.41 6.29
C VAL A 331 -27.07 -11.22 7.61
N ALA A 332 -26.20 -12.17 8.00
CA ALA A 332 -25.31 -12.02 9.17
C ALA A 332 -24.33 -10.84 9.03
N LYS A 333 -23.87 -10.54 7.81
CA LYS A 333 -23.04 -9.38 7.47
C LYS A 333 -23.81 -8.07 7.60
N GLN A 334 -25.07 -8.04 7.14
CA GLN A 334 -25.95 -6.89 7.28
C GLN A 334 -26.37 -6.65 8.73
N LEU A 335 -26.64 -7.71 9.50
CA LEU A 335 -26.89 -7.68 10.94
C LEU A 335 -25.69 -7.12 11.73
N ASN A 336 -24.45 -7.50 11.38
CA ASN A 336 -23.24 -6.91 11.98
C ASN A 336 -23.18 -5.39 11.75
N ASN A 337 -23.50 -4.91 10.54
CA ASN A 337 -23.52 -3.48 10.23
C ASN A 337 -24.64 -2.74 10.99
N LEU A 338 -25.83 -3.35 11.10
CA LEU A 338 -26.94 -2.79 11.87
C LEU A 338 -26.62 -2.73 13.37
N ALA A 339 -26.04 -3.80 13.92
CA ALA A 339 -25.56 -3.84 15.31
C ALA A 339 -24.55 -2.73 15.59
N LEU A 340 -23.59 -2.45 14.70
CA LEU A 340 -22.63 -1.36 14.87
C LEU A 340 -23.31 0.03 14.89
N LEU A 341 -24.35 0.24 14.07
CA LEU A 341 -25.14 1.48 14.07
C LEU A 341 -25.95 1.64 15.37
N CYS A 342 -26.61 0.60 15.85
CA CYS A 342 -27.33 0.61 17.12
C CYS A 342 -26.37 0.78 18.33
N GLN A 343 -25.14 0.25 18.25
CA GLN A 343 -24.12 0.37 19.30
C GLN A 343 -23.60 1.81 19.45
N ASN A 344 -23.55 2.57 18.36
CA ASN A 344 -23.19 3.99 18.40
C ASN A 344 -24.37 4.90 18.81
N GLN A 345 -25.58 4.36 18.88
CA GLN A 345 -26.76 5.00 19.47
C GLN A 345 -27.03 4.59 20.93
N GLY A 346 -26.22 3.67 21.50
CA GLY A 346 -26.41 3.17 22.87
C GLY A 346 -27.55 2.15 23.04
N LYS A 347 -28.14 1.66 21.95
CA LYS A 347 -29.25 0.68 21.93
C LYS A 347 -28.76 -0.74 22.24
N TYR A 348 -28.09 -0.95 23.36
CA TYR A 348 -27.26 -2.15 23.60
C TYR A 348 -28.00 -3.50 23.51
N GLU A 349 -29.31 -3.53 23.80
CA GLU A 349 -30.15 -4.74 23.68
C GLU A 349 -30.38 -5.15 22.21
N GLU A 350 -30.69 -4.19 21.32
CA GLU A 350 -30.77 -4.43 19.86
C GLU A 350 -29.43 -4.98 19.34
N VAL A 351 -28.32 -4.40 19.79
CA VAL A 351 -26.96 -4.77 19.38
C VAL A 351 -26.62 -6.22 19.76
N GLU A 352 -26.99 -6.60 20.98
CA GLU A 352 -26.79 -7.95 21.52
C GLU A 352 -27.63 -8.97 20.76
N TYR A 353 -28.90 -8.66 20.46
CA TYR A 353 -29.75 -9.49 19.60
C TYR A 353 -29.17 -9.64 18.17
N TYR A 354 -28.82 -8.54 17.51
CA TYR A 354 -28.32 -8.57 16.13
C TYR A 354 -26.96 -9.29 16.01
N TYR A 355 -26.01 -9.10 16.93
CA TYR A 355 -24.74 -9.84 16.91
C TYR A 355 -24.93 -11.33 17.25
N ARG A 356 -25.80 -11.70 18.20
CA ARG A 356 -26.11 -13.12 18.49
C ARG A 356 -26.70 -13.82 17.26
N ARG A 357 -27.70 -13.22 16.60
CA ARG A 357 -28.30 -13.78 15.38
C ARG A 357 -27.29 -13.85 14.22
N ALA A 358 -26.43 -12.84 14.05
CA ALA A 358 -25.35 -12.91 13.06
C ALA A 358 -24.35 -14.05 13.34
N LEU A 359 -24.04 -14.28 14.61
CA LEU A 359 -23.14 -15.34 15.06
C LEU A 359 -23.73 -16.73 14.78
N GLU A 360 -24.99 -16.96 15.15
CA GLU A 360 -25.75 -18.20 14.89
C GLU A 360 -25.76 -18.57 13.41
N ILE A 361 -26.01 -17.59 12.53
CA ILE A 361 -25.97 -17.78 11.07
C ILE A 361 -24.55 -18.13 10.58
N TYR A 362 -23.50 -17.46 11.08
CA TYR A 362 -22.13 -17.79 10.66
C TYR A 362 -21.66 -19.16 11.16
N GLU A 363 -21.93 -19.51 12.42
CA GLU A 363 -21.53 -20.80 13.00
C GLU A 363 -22.27 -21.96 12.32
N SER A 364 -23.56 -21.80 11.97
CA SER A 364 -24.35 -22.83 11.26
C SER A 364 -24.07 -22.94 9.76
N ARG A 365 -23.63 -21.86 9.07
CA ARG A 365 -23.39 -21.86 7.62
C ARG A 365 -21.94 -21.98 7.19
N LEU A 366 -21.01 -21.41 7.95
CA LEU A 366 -19.57 -21.36 7.62
C LEU A 366 -18.70 -22.18 8.59
N GLY A 367 -19.26 -22.59 9.74
CA GLY A 367 -18.55 -23.33 10.79
C GLY A 367 -17.69 -22.44 11.70
N HIS A 368 -17.37 -22.97 12.88
CA HIS A 368 -16.71 -22.22 13.96
C HIS A 368 -15.28 -21.71 13.65
N ASP A 369 -14.64 -22.15 12.55
CA ASP A 369 -13.30 -21.70 12.11
C ASP A 369 -13.33 -20.45 11.21
N ASP A 370 -14.50 -19.99 10.77
CA ASP A 370 -14.60 -18.88 9.83
C ASP A 370 -14.19 -17.54 10.47
N PRO A 371 -13.37 -16.70 9.78
CA PRO A 371 -12.95 -15.41 10.33
C PRO A 371 -14.08 -14.45 10.72
N ASN A 372 -15.29 -14.61 10.20
CA ASN A 372 -16.44 -13.76 10.54
C ASN A 372 -17.14 -14.21 11.83
N VAL A 373 -17.04 -15.49 12.23
CA VAL A 373 -17.37 -15.96 13.58
C VAL A 373 -16.47 -15.23 14.60
N ALA A 374 -15.14 -15.28 14.41
CA ALA A 374 -14.18 -14.64 15.30
C ALA A 374 -14.31 -13.10 15.36
N LYS A 375 -14.65 -12.45 14.23
CA LYS A 375 -14.98 -11.00 14.21
C LYS A 375 -16.27 -10.71 14.96
N THR A 376 -17.33 -11.50 14.74
CA THR A 376 -18.64 -11.28 15.38
C THR A 376 -18.56 -11.51 16.89
N LYS A 377 -17.85 -12.53 17.37
CA LYS A 377 -17.58 -12.73 18.80
C LYS A 377 -16.77 -11.57 19.40
N ASN A 378 -15.77 -11.02 18.70
CA ASN A 378 -15.05 -9.82 19.13
C ASN A 378 -15.95 -8.57 19.20
N ASN A 379 -16.85 -8.38 18.23
CA ASN A 379 -17.78 -7.26 18.20
C ASN A 379 -18.82 -7.35 19.33
N LEU A 380 -19.36 -8.55 19.58
CA LEU A 380 -20.27 -8.82 20.70
C LEU A 380 -19.57 -8.61 22.06
N ALA A 381 -18.35 -9.11 22.23
CA ALA A 381 -17.54 -8.84 23.42
C ALA A 381 -17.26 -7.34 23.60
N SER A 382 -17.06 -6.58 22.51
CA SER A 382 -16.96 -5.11 22.58
C SER A 382 -18.27 -4.44 23.01
N CYS A 383 -19.44 -5.01 22.67
CA CYS A 383 -20.72 -4.58 23.23
C CYS A 383 -20.77 -4.85 24.74
N TYR A 384 -20.43 -6.07 25.17
CA TYR A 384 -20.38 -6.44 26.59
C TYR A 384 -19.41 -5.57 27.42
N LEU A 385 -18.23 -5.22 26.88
CA LEU A 385 -17.31 -4.27 27.53
C LEU A 385 -17.94 -2.88 27.74
N LYS A 386 -18.75 -2.38 26.79
CA LYS A 386 -19.48 -1.11 26.94
C LYS A 386 -20.66 -1.21 27.93
N GLN A 387 -21.31 -2.37 28.01
CA GLN A 387 -22.37 -2.64 29.00
C GLN A 387 -21.85 -2.90 30.43
N GLY A 388 -20.54 -3.11 30.62
CA GLY A 388 -19.97 -3.57 31.89
C GLY A 388 -20.12 -5.08 32.15
N LYS A 389 -20.57 -5.85 31.16
CA LYS A 389 -20.67 -7.33 31.15
C LYS A 389 -19.28 -7.98 30.98
N TYR A 390 -18.34 -7.66 31.87
CA TYR A 390 -16.92 -8.02 31.70
C TYR A 390 -16.66 -9.54 31.69
N LYS A 391 -17.46 -10.34 32.41
CA LYS A 391 -17.35 -11.82 32.41
C LYS A 391 -17.74 -12.41 31.06
N ASP A 392 -18.83 -11.93 30.49
CA ASP A 392 -19.36 -12.42 29.21
C ASP A 392 -18.41 -12.04 28.06
N ALA A 393 -17.76 -10.89 28.15
CA ALA A 393 -16.67 -10.50 27.25
C ALA A 393 -15.42 -11.40 27.40
N GLU A 394 -15.04 -11.76 28.63
CA GLU A 394 -13.92 -12.67 28.91
C GLU A 394 -14.15 -14.05 28.29
N VAL A 395 -15.35 -14.63 28.46
CA VAL A 395 -15.72 -15.94 27.88
C VAL A 395 -15.60 -15.91 26.35
N LEU A 396 -16.17 -14.91 25.68
CA LEU A 396 -16.07 -14.78 24.22
C LEU A 396 -14.62 -14.63 23.72
N TYR A 397 -13.76 -13.91 24.46
CA TYR A 397 -12.34 -13.84 24.11
C TYR A 397 -11.60 -15.17 24.35
N LYS A 398 -11.91 -15.88 25.44
CA LYS A 398 -11.38 -17.24 25.70
C LYS A 398 -11.81 -18.23 24.62
N GLU A 399 -13.06 -18.20 24.18
CA GLU A 399 -13.55 -19.01 23.05
C GLU A 399 -12.76 -18.77 21.76
N ILE A 400 -12.55 -17.51 21.36
CA ILE A 400 -11.79 -17.17 20.15
C ILE A 400 -10.35 -17.69 20.24
N LEU A 401 -9.69 -17.51 21.38
CA LEU A 401 -8.31 -17.97 21.58
C LEU A 401 -8.22 -19.50 21.64
N THR A 402 -9.17 -20.18 22.29
CA THR A 402 -9.25 -21.65 22.29
C THR A 402 -9.49 -22.18 20.88
N ARG A 403 -10.40 -21.61 20.09
CA ARG A 403 -10.68 -22.13 18.73
C ARG A 403 -9.52 -21.86 17.77
N ALA A 404 -8.86 -20.70 17.90
CA ALA A 404 -7.65 -20.38 17.17
C ALA A 404 -6.48 -21.31 17.52
N HIS A 405 -6.32 -21.68 18.79
CA HIS A 405 -5.34 -22.69 19.22
C HIS A 405 -5.67 -24.06 18.64
N VAL A 406 -6.93 -24.52 18.78
CA VAL A 406 -7.38 -25.82 18.28
C VAL A 406 -7.17 -25.99 16.78
N LYS A 407 -7.31 -24.89 16.02
CA LYS A 407 -7.06 -24.87 14.57
C LYS A 407 -5.59 -25.12 14.20
N GLU A 408 -4.64 -24.62 14.98
CA GLU A 408 -3.19 -24.74 14.69
C GLU A 408 -2.53 -25.96 15.36
N PHE A 409 -3.08 -26.46 16.47
CA PHE A 409 -2.44 -27.45 17.34
C PHE A 409 -3.27 -28.72 17.61
N GLY A 410 -4.52 -28.80 17.15
CA GLY A 410 -5.38 -29.97 17.35
C GLY A 410 -6.23 -29.91 18.63
N SER A 411 -6.42 -31.02 19.34
CA SER A 411 -7.18 -30.99 20.59
C SER A 411 -6.48 -30.16 21.65
N VAL A 412 -7.24 -29.60 22.59
CA VAL A 412 -6.66 -29.19 23.87
C VAL A 412 -6.34 -30.45 24.67
N ASP A 413 -5.10 -30.56 25.13
CA ASP A 413 -4.61 -31.57 26.05
C ASP A 413 -3.67 -30.91 27.09
N ASP A 414 -3.01 -31.71 27.94
CA ASP A 414 -2.14 -31.18 29.00
C ASP A 414 -0.81 -30.57 28.49
N GLU A 415 -0.40 -30.87 27.26
CA GLU A 415 0.81 -30.34 26.61
C GLU A 415 0.49 -29.14 25.69
N HIS A 416 -0.68 -29.18 25.04
CA HIS A 416 -1.18 -28.21 24.07
C HIS A 416 -2.31 -27.36 24.65
N LYS A 417 -1.99 -26.52 25.64
CA LYS A 417 -2.96 -25.62 26.27
C LYS A 417 -3.08 -24.28 25.51
N PRO A 418 -4.31 -23.82 25.20
CA PRO A 418 -4.59 -22.47 24.74
C PRO A 418 -3.91 -21.39 25.59
N ILE A 419 -3.36 -20.38 24.92
CA ILE A 419 -2.47 -19.36 25.51
C ILE A 419 -3.03 -18.63 26.74
N TRP A 420 -4.35 -18.49 26.87
CA TRP A 420 -4.97 -17.85 28.03
C TRP A 420 -4.95 -18.73 29.29
N MET A 421 -4.88 -20.05 29.17
CA MET A 421 -4.70 -20.95 30.32
C MET A 421 -3.26 -20.86 30.84
N HIS A 422 -2.25 -20.90 29.97
CA HIS A 422 -0.86 -20.65 30.37
C HIS A 422 -0.66 -19.27 31.04
N ALA A 423 -1.41 -18.25 30.61
CA ALA A 423 -1.43 -16.93 31.24
C ALA A 423 -2.01 -16.97 32.66
N GLU A 424 -3.11 -17.71 32.89
CA GLU A 424 -3.71 -17.88 34.22
C GLU A 424 -2.91 -18.84 35.13
N GLU A 425 -2.31 -19.90 34.59
CA GLU A 425 -1.39 -20.80 35.30
C GLU A 425 -0.17 -20.03 35.85
N ARG A 426 0.41 -19.13 35.07
CA ARG A 426 1.54 -18.27 35.51
C ARG A 426 1.12 -17.27 36.59
N GLU A 427 -0.11 -16.77 36.55
CA GLU A 427 -0.67 -15.87 37.54
C GLU A 427 -0.94 -16.55 38.89
N GLU A 428 -1.34 -17.82 38.91
CA GLU A 428 -1.43 -18.58 40.18
C GLU A 428 -0.03 -19.00 40.69
N MET A 429 0.91 -19.33 39.79
CA MET A 429 2.30 -19.60 40.18
C MET A 429 3.01 -18.38 40.78
N SER A 430 2.79 -17.17 40.26
CA SER A 430 3.40 -15.95 40.80
C SER A 430 2.92 -15.65 42.23
N LYS A 431 1.63 -15.88 42.52
CA LYS A 431 1.05 -15.80 43.86
C LYS A 431 1.66 -16.84 44.81
N SER A 432 1.92 -18.07 44.35
CA SER A 432 2.60 -19.07 45.18
C SER A 432 4.06 -18.74 45.49
N LYS A 433 4.77 -18.06 44.57
CA LYS A 433 6.21 -17.75 44.67
C LYS A 433 6.57 -16.63 45.65
N GLN A 434 5.63 -16.18 46.48
CA GLN A 434 5.95 -15.34 47.65
C GLN A 434 6.53 -16.14 48.85
N ARG A 435 6.71 -17.45 48.69
CA ARG A 435 7.68 -18.25 49.44
C ARG A 435 8.61 -19.00 48.48
N ASP A 436 9.84 -19.18 48.93
CA ASP A 436 10.91 -20.04 48.40
C ASP A 436 11.29 -19.79 46.91
N GLY A 437 12.39 -19.06 46.75
CA GLY A 437 12.91 -18.63 45.45
C GLY A 437 13.90 -19.63 44.84
N ASP A 438 13.39 -20.57 44.04
CA ASP A 438 14.21 -21.36 43.11
C ASP A 438 14.19 -20.78 41.68
N PRO A 439 15.32 -20.76 40.94
CA PRO A 439 15.36 -20.41 39.52
C PRO A 439 14.47 -21.35 38.71
N TYR A 440 13.52 -20.78 37.97
CA TYR A 440 12.46 -21.57 37.32
C TYR A 440 13.00 -22.36 36.12
N ALA A 441 12.56 -23.61 35.99
CA ALA A 441 12.90 -24.46 34.85
C ALA A 441 12.40 -23.86 33.52
N GLU A 442 13.16 -24.08 32.45
CA GLU A 442 12.96 -23.43 31.16
C GLU A 442 11.74 -24.01 30.42
N TYR A 443 10.53 -23.52 30.73
CA TYR A 443 9.27 -23.96 30.10
C TYR A 443 9.11 -23.38 28.68
N GLY A 444 10.04 -23.75 27.80
CA GLY A 444 10.22 -23.29 26.42
C GLY A 444 9.22 -23.87 25.42
N SER A 445 7.92 -23.83 25.75
CA SER A 445 6.86 -24.31 24.85
C SER A 445 5.79 -23.26 24.52
N TRP A 446 5.51 -22.28 25.38
CA TRP A 446 4.44 -21.30 25.14
C TRP A 446 4.64 -20.48 23.86
N TYR A 447 5.88 -20.20 23.46
CA TYR A 447 6.18 -19.49 22.21
C TYR A 447 5.87 -20.31 20.95
N LYS A 448 5.73 -21.65 21.05
CA LYS A 448 5.24 -22.49 19.94
C LYS A 448 3.76 -22.23 19.66
N ALA A 449 2.98 -21.84 20.68
CA ALA A 449 1.55 -21.53 20.57
C ALA A 449 1.25 -20.15 19.95
N CYS A 450 2.21 -19.22 19.93
CA CYS A 450 2.03 -17.85 19.41
C CYS A 450 1.97 -17.70 17.88
N LYS A 451 1.88 -18.79 17.11
CA LYS A 451 1.90 -18.78 15.62
C LYS A 451 0.71 -18.07 14.96
N VAL A 452 -0.38 -17.81 15.68
CA VAL A 452 -1.64 -17.28 15.11
C VAL A 452 -1.50 -15.80 14.69
N SER A 453 -1.08 -15.55 13.45
CA SER A 453 -0.86 -14.21 12.88
C SER A 453 -2.14 -13.46 12.44
N SER A 454 -3.32 -13.87 12.93
CA SER A 454 -4.60 -13.22 12.59
C SER A 454 -4.80 -11.88 13.34
N PRO A 455 -5.04 -10.74 12.65
CA PRO A 455 -5.27 -9.43 13.30
C PRO A 455 -6.47 -9.42 14.26
N THR A 456 -7.44 -10.31 14.02
CA THR A 456 -8.62 -10.51 14.88
C THR A 456 -8.18 -11.16 16.20
N VAL A 457 -7.31 -12.17 16.14
CA VAL A 457 -6.73 -12.85 17.32
C VAL A 457 -5.77 -11.92 18.07
N THR A 458 -4.93 -11.14 17.38
CA THR A 458 -4.06 -10.14 18.04
C THR A 458 -4.87 -9.06 18.78
N THR A 459 -6.09 -8.77 18.33
CA THR A 459 -7.00 -7.84 19.00
C THR A 459 -7.69 -8.51 20.20
N THR A 460 -8.06 -9.78 20.07
CA THR A 460 -8.57 -10.63 21.17
C THR A 460 -7.54 -10.70 22.32
N LEU A 461 -6.27 -11.00 22.02
CA LEU A 461 -5.18 -11.06 23.00
C LEU A 461 -5.05 -9.75 23.80
N ARG A 462 -5.05 -8.59 23.12
CA ARG A 462 -4.97 -7.28 23.78
C ARG A 462 -6.18 -6.98 24.65
N ASN A 463 -7.39 -7.30 24.19
CA ASN A 463 -8.62 -7.04 24.94
C ASN A 463 -8.75 -7.95 26.17
N LEU A 464 -8.32 -9.22 26.07
CA LEU A 464 -8.27 -10.13 27.22
C LEU A 464 -7.17 -9.74 28.21
N GLY A 465 -5.98 -9.34 27.74
CA GLY A 465 -4.93 -8.78 28.59
C GLY A 465 -5.39 -7.54 29.36
N ALA A 466 -6.14 -6.63 28.70
CA ALA A 466 -6.75 -5.48 29.35
C ALA A 466 -7.83 -5.87 30.38
N LEU A 467 -8.62 -6.93 30.15
CA LEU A 467 -9.55 -7.48 31.14
C LEU A 467 -8.82 -8.06 32.36
N TYR A 468 -7.78 -8.87 32.15
CA TYR A 468 -6.96 -9.43 33.23
C TYR A 468 -6.26 -8.34 34.05
N ARG A 469 -5.72 -7.31 33.39
CA ARG A 469 -5.19 -6.10 34.04
C ARG A 469 -6.25 -5.40 34.91
N ARG A 470 -7.52 -5.37 34.47
CA ARG A 470 -8.67 -4.84 35.23
C ARG A 470 -9.11 -5.75 36.39
N GLN A 471 -8.78 -7.04 36.34
CA GLN A 471 -9.01 -8.02 37.41
C GLN A 471 -7.86 -8.06 38.44
N GLY A 472 -6.76 -7.33 38.19
CA GLY A 472 -5.54 -7.41 39.01
C GLY A 472 -4.61 -8.58 38.65
N LYS A 473 -4.95 -9.38 37.62
CA LYS A 473 -4.11 -10.46 37.09
C LYS A 473 -3.02 -9.88 36.18
N LEU A 474 -1.91 -9.40 36.76
CA LEU A 474 -0.88 -8.65 36.03
C LEU A 474 0.05 -9.54 35.20
N GLU A 475 0.40 -10.74 35.66
CA GLU A 475 1.25 -11.69 34.93
C GLU A 475 0.47 -12.30 33.75
N ALA A 476 -0.82 -12.58 33.96
CA ALA A 476 -1.71 -13.02 32.89
C ALA A 476 -1.93 -11.91 31.83
N ALA A 477 -1.91 -10.64 32.23
CA ALA A 477 -2.00 -9.53 31.29
C ALA A 477 -0.71 -9.36 30.47
N GLU A 478 0.46 -9.39 31.12
CA GLU A 478 1.75 -9.20 30.46
C GLU A 478 2.06 -10.32 29.46
N THR A 479 1.76 -11.57 29.80
CA THR A 479 1.94 -12.72 28.88
C THR A 479 1.12 -12.61 27.60
N LEU A 480 -0.16 -12.22 27.70
CA LEU A 480 -1.01 -12.00 26.52
C LEU A 480 -0.57 -10.79 25.69
N GLU A 481 -0.16 -9.69 26.34
CA GLU A 481 0.36 -8.50 25.66
C GLU A 481 1.71 -8.79 24.96
N ALA A 482 2.59 -9.59 25.57
CA ALA A 482 3.87 -10.01 24.99
C ALA A 482 3.66 -10.81 23.69
N CYS A 483 2.77 -11.81 23.69
CA CYS A 483 2.43 -12.54 22.47
C CYS A 483 1.81 -11.59 21.41
N ALA A 484 0.93 -10.67 21.81
CA ALA A 484 0.34 -9.66 20.91
C ALA A 484 1.33 -8.59 20.38
N VAL A 485 2.56 -8.58 20.87
CA VAL A 485 3.71 -7.84 20.30
C VAL A 485 4.58 -8.79 19.46
N GLN A 486 4.79 -10.04 19.88
CA GLN A 486 5.58 -11.02 19.15
C GLN A 486 4.94 -11.41 17.81
N SER A 487 3.62 -11.58 17.72
CA SER A 487 2.90 -11.76 16.45
C SER A 487 3.02 -10.56 15.50
N ARG A 488 3.47 -9.38 15.97
CA ARG A 488 3.83 -8.24 15.11
C ARG A 488 5.30 -8.26 14.70
N ARG A 489 6.21 -8.78 15.54
CA ARG A 489 7.63 -8.98 15.16
C ARG A 489 7.81 -10.12 14.16
N GLN A 490 6.94 -11.14 14.17
CA GLN A 490 6.93 -12.16 13.12
C GLN A 490 6.45 -11.62 11.74
N GLY A 491 5.96 -10.37 11.68
CA GLY A 491 5.74 -9.62 10.44
C GLY A 491 6.79 -8.53 10.15
N ILE A 492 7.84 -8.40 10.98
CA ILE A 492 8.91 -7.39 10.84
C ILE A 492 10.24 -8.00 11.35
N ASP A 493 11.02 -8.55 10.41
CA ASP A 493 12.42 -8.98 10.50
C ASP A 493 12.93 -9.65 11.80
N PRO A 494 13.13 -11.00 11.82
CA PRO A 494 13.77 -11.69 12.95
C PRO A 494 15.27 -11.39 13.10
N ILE A 495 15.90 -10.76 12.11
CA ILE A 495 17.37 -10.60 11.99
C ILE A 495 17.96 -9.72 13.11
N ASN A 496 17.23 -8.71 13.59
CA ASN A 496 17.77 -7.71 14.52
C ASN A 496 17.82 -8.13 15.99
N GLN A 497 17.28 -9.30 16.37
CA GLN A 497 17.38 -9.79 17.75
C GLN A 497 18.53 -10.78 17.98
N THR A 498 18.93 -11.58 16.99
CA THR A 498 20.00 -12.57 17.14
C THR A 498 21.36 -11.89 17.37
N LYS A 499 21.75 -10.97 16.47
CA LYS A 499 23.03 -10.26 16.51
C LYS A 499 23.27 -9.50 17.83
N VAL A 500 22.22 -8.96 18.46
CA VAL A 500 22.34 -8.21 19.72
C VAL A 500 22.56 -9.14 20.92
N VAL A 501 22.06 -10.38 20.88
CA VAL A 501 22.22 -11.36 21.97
C VAL A 501 23.56 -12.10 21.87
N GLU A 502 24.08 -12.32 20.66
CA GLU A 502 25.39 -12.95 20.43
C GLU A 502 26.54 -12.02 20.83
N ILE A 503 26.54 -10.77 20.34
CA ILE A 503 27.57 -9.76 20.66
C ILE A 503 27.67 -9.50 22.19
N LEU A 504 26.57 -9.60 22.92
CA LEU A 504 26.55 -9.44 24.38
C LEU A 504 26.96 -10.71 25.17
N LYS A 505 27.07 -11.87 24.52
CA LYS A 505 27.58 -13.10 25.14
C LYS A 505 29.08 -13.29 24.95
N GLU A 506 29.61 -12.98 23.78
CA GLU A 506 31.03 -13.25 23.46
C GLU A 506 32.00 -12.32 24.21
N GLY A 507 31.63 -11.06 24.42
CA GLY A 507 32.47 -10.09 25.14
C GLY A 507 32.66 -10.35 26.65
N ALA A 508 31.96 -11.33 27.24
CA ALA A 508 31.94 -11.54 28.70
C ALA A 508 32.74 -12.76 29.19
N SER A 509 33.19 -13.64 28.30
CA SER A 509 33.70 -14.98 28.63
C SER A 509 35.22 -15.17 28.43
N ALA A 510 35.90 -14.26 27.73
CA ALA A 510 37.31 -14.42 27.36
C ALA A 510 38.33 -14.05 28.47
N GLU A 511 38.00 -13.14 29.40
CA GLU A 511 39.03 -12.40 30.16
C GLU A 511 38.99 -12.60 31.69
N ARG A 512 38.76 -13.86 32.13
CA ARG A 512 38.86 -14.25 33.55
C ARG A 512 39.61 -15.56 33.79
N ARG A 513 40.91 -15.61 33.45
CA ARG A 513 41.92 -16.51 34.06
C ARG A 513 43.34 -16.07 33.66
N ARG A 514 44.24 -16.01 34.65
CA ARG A 514 45.58 -15.35 34.61
C ARG A 514 45.45 -13.81 34.54
N SER A 515 46.23 -13.00 35.28
CA SER A 515 47.17 -13.32 36.36
C SER A 515 46.93 -12.45 37.60
N ARG A 516 47.46 -12.89 38.74
CA ARG A 516 47.50 -12.17 40.02
C ARG A 516 48.96 -11.92 40.34
N ASP A 517 49.40 -10.66 40.34
CA ASP A 517 50.42 -10.18 41.30
C ASP A 517 50.64 -8.64 41.27
N SER A 518 50.40 -8.02 42.43
CA SER A 518 51.34 -7.18 43.20
C SER A 518 52.09 -5.96 42.59
N LEU A 519 51.73 -4.75 43.07
CA LEU A 519 52.55 -3.52 43.28
C LEU A 519 53.03 -2.75 42.00
N GLY A 520 53.35 -1.43 42.03
CA GLY A 520 53.12 -0.38 43.05
C GLY A 520 53.99 0.91 42.91
N GLY A 521 53.44 2.04 42.45
CA GLY A 521 54.06 3.40 42.44
C GLY A 521 55.11 3.66 41.32
N SER A 522 55.72 4.85 41.14
CA SER A 522 55.39 6.27 41.47
C SER A 522 56.45 7.23 40.84
N VAL A 523 56.23 8.57 40.83
CA VAL A 523 57.19 9.69 40.49
C VAL A 523 57.54 9.82 38.97
N LYS A 524 57.37 10.95 38.24
CA LYS A 524 58.03 12.32 38.24
C LYS A 524 59.51 12.30 37.76
N TYR A 525 60.10 13.31 37.09
CA TYR A 525 59.75 14.74 36.85
C TYR A 525 60.59 15.37 35.69
N GLU A 526 60.11 16.52 35.17
CA GLU A 526 60.89 17.73 34.73
C GLU A 526 61.47 17.91 33.30
N SER A 527 61.90 19.17 33.03
CA SER A 527 61.94 19.83 31.71
C SER A 527 62.78 21.13 31.71
N ALA A 528 63.50 21.44 30.61
CA ALA A 528 64.13 22.73 30.22
C ALA A 528 64.91 22.52 28.89
N THR A 529 65.27 23.47 28.00
CA THR A 529 64.82 24.82 27.54
C THR A 529 65.35 24.97 26.06
N ASP A 530 65.47 26.07 25.30
CA ASP A 530 65.38 27.54 25.47
C ASP A 530 65.20 28.26 24.09
N GLY A 531 64.94 29.59 24.08
CA GLY A 531 64.93 30.49 22.90
C GLY A 531 63.69 30.42 21.98
N SER A 532 62.77 31.40 21.85
CA SER A 532 62.83 32.88 21.68
C SER A 532 63.20 33.35 20.25
N GLU A 533 62.67 34.44 19.66
CA GLU A 533 61.53 35.37 19.92
C GLU A 533 61.26 36.13 18.58
N GLU A 534 60.12 36.77 18.28
CA GLU A 534 58.83 37.01 18.96
C GLU A 534 57.67 36.63 17.97
N VAL A 535 56.47 37.24 17.75
CA VAL A 535 55.81 38.49 18.19
C VAL A 535 54.35 38.24 18.67
N SER A 536 54.02 38.95 19.74
CA SER A 536 52.74 39.31 20.39
C SER A 536 51.48 39.62 19.53
N MET A 537 50.23 39.57 20.05
CA MET A 537 49.74 39.28 21.44
C MET A 537 48.25 38.88 21.46
N GLY A 538 47.82 38.15 22.51
CA GLY A 538 46.38 37.92 22.79
C GLY A 538 46.07 36.60 23.51
N VAL A 539 46.48 36.44 24.77
CA VAL A 539 46.50 35.13 25.48
C VAL A 539 45.59 35.11 26.71
N GLN A 540 44.88 33.99 26.92
CA GLN A 540 44.64 33.44 28.27
C GLN A 540 44.42 31.90 28.20
N TRP A 541 45.31 31.14 28.84
CA TRP A 541 45.15 29.72 29.23
C TRP A 541 44.48 29.63 30.63
N THR A 542 44.00 28.52 31.22
CA THR A 542 44.00 27.06 30.95
C THR A 542 42.85 26.40 31.75
N GLY A 543 42.53 25.11 31.55
CA GLY A 543 41.84 24.31 32.59
C GLY A 543 40.99 23.12 32.13
N ASP A 544 41.55 21.92 32.24
CA ASP A 544 40.94 20.62 32.58
C ASP A 544 39.51 20.23 32.10
N GLY A 545 39.46 19.31 31.15
CA GLY A 545 38.89 17.97 31.43
C GLY A 545 37.40 17.82 31.76
N THR A 546 36.47 18.11 30.83
CA THR A 546 35.19 17.34 30.71
C THR A 546 34.52 17.54 29.34
N GLY A 547 34.99 16.80 28.33
CA GLY A 547 34.55 16.92 26.92
C GLY A 547 33.19 16.28 26.59
N ALA A 548 32.11 16.65 27.29
CA ALA A 548 30.77 16.16 26.97
C ALA A 548 30.22 16.81 25.68
N LEU A 549 29.96 16.01 24.64
CA LEU A 549 29.45 16.51 23.35
C LEU A 549 28.03 17.10 23.49
N GLN A 550 27.94 18.43 23.44
CA GLN A 550 26.71 19.20 23.60
C GLN A 550 25.70 18.94 22.46
N ARG A 551 24.46 18.58 22.83
CA ARG A 551 23.34 18.41 21.88
C ARG A 551 22.88 19.76 21.32
N SER A 552 22.98 19.94 20.01
CA SER A 552 22.76 21.22 19.32
C SER A 552 21.28 21.63 19.17
N SER A 553 20.67 22.06 20.28
CA SER A 553 19.75 23.21 20.44
C SER A 553 18.57 23.46 19.47
N SER A 554 18.18 22.53 18.58
CA SER A 554 17.10 22.72 17.59
C SER A 554 15.70 22.62 18.20
N LEU A 555 15.44 21.57 19.00
CA LEU A 555 14.11 21.27 19.54
C LEU A 555 13.61 22.27 20.59
N VAL A 556 14.51 22.92 21.33
CA VAL A 556 14.14 23.98 22.30
C VAL A 556 13.61 25.21 21.54
N LYS A 557 14.29 25.62 20.47
CA LYS A 557 13.85 26.72 19.59
C LYS A 557 12.48 26.40 18.95
N LEU A 558 12.26 25.15 18.54
CA LEU A 558 10.96 24.72 18.02
C LEU A 558 9.84 24.81 19.09
N ARG A 559 10.09 24.33 20.31
CA ARG A 559 9.15 24.46 21.44
C ARG A 559 8.85 25.92 21.79
N ASP A 560 9.85 26.80 21.77
CA ASP A 560 9.64 28.23 22.02
C ASP A 560 8.87 28.93 20.91
N VAL A 561 9.08 28.57 19.64
CA VAL A 561 8.28 29.08 18.51
C VAL A 561 6.83 28.61 18.64
N ILE A 562 6.60 27.33 18.95
CA ILE A 562 5.24 26.79 19.18
C ILE A 562 4.58 27.52 20.36
N ARG A 563 5.27 27.65 21.51
CA ARG A 563 4.77 28.36 22.70
C ARG A 563 4.42 29.82 22.40
N ARG A 564 5.29 30.56 21.69
CA ARG A 564 5.03 31.95 21.27
C ARG A 564 3.85 32.03 20.30
N SER A 565 3.70 31.05 19.40
CA SER A 565 2.55 31.01 18.48
C SER A 565 1.23 30.75 19.23
N SER A 566 1.21 29.85 20.22
CA SER A 566 0.05 29.67 21.11
C SER A 566 -0.21 30.89 21.99
N GLU A 567 0.82 31.56 22.52
CA GLU A 567 0.66 32.79 23.30
C GLU A 567 0.08 33.94 22.46
N MET A 568 0.49 34.07 21.19
CA MET A 568 -0.11 35.06 20.28
C MET A 568 -1.52 34.69 19.82
N LEU A 569 -1.85 33.39 19.71
CA LEU A 569 -3.22 32.96 19.43
C LEU A 569 -4.13 33.22 20.63
N VAL A 570 -3.69 32.87 21.85
CA VAL A 570 -4.41 33.15 23.10
C VAL A 570 -4.57 34.66 23.31
N LYS A 571 -3.54 35.48 23.05
CA LYS A 571 -3.65 36.96 23.11
C LYS A 571 -4.53 37.58 22.00
N LYS A 572 -4.84 36.85 20.92
CA LYS A 572 -5.84 37.26 19.92
C LYS A 572 -7.26 36.81 20.26
N LEU A 573 -7.41 35.72 21.02
CA LEU A 573 -8.69 35.21 21.50
C LEU A 573 -9.13 35.86 22.82
N GLN A 574 -8.19 36.30 23.65
CA GLN A 574 -8.41 37.09 24.87
C GLN A 574 -8.23 38.57 24.57
N GLY A 575 -9.20 39.17 23.88
CA GLY A 575 -9.18 40.59 23.53
C GLY A 575 -9.25 41.50 24.76
N ASN A 576 -8.22 42.32 24.96
CA ASN A 576 -8.28 43.52 25.80
C ASN A 576 -7.22 44.53 25.34
N ALA A 577 -7.64 45.78 25.10
CA ALA A 577 -6.77 46.87 24.66
C ALA A 577 -6.41 47.79 25.84
N PRO A 578 -5.18 48.35 25.90
CA PRO A 578 -4.86 49.44 26.81
C PRO A 578 -5.54 50.76 26.38
N LEU A 579 -6.08 51.52 27.34
CA LEU A 579 -6.54 52.90 27.17
C LEU A 579 -5.32 53.85 27.25
N GLU A 580 -5.35 55.06 26.67
CA GLU A 580 -6.00 56.27 27.19
C GLU A 580 -5.87 57.45 26.17
N PRO A 581 -6.48 58.65 26.38
CA PRO A 581 -7.79 58.91 26.99
C PRO A 581 -8.61 60.02 26.27
N ARG A 582 -9.94 59.87 26.16
CA ARG A 582 -10.85 61.00 26.49
C ARG A 582 -12.27 60.55 26.84
N ASN A 583 -12.76 61.11 27.93
CA ASN A 583 -14.08 60.95 28.56
C ASN A 583 -14.72 62.39 28.55
N PRO A 584 -16.02 62.64 28.86
CA PRO A 584 -16.96 61.69 29.47
C PRO A 584 -18.50 61.81 29.23
N LYS A 585 -19.22 60.89 29.91
CA LYS A 585 -20.43 61.07 30.77
C LYS A 585 -21.83 60.59 30.28
N LYS A 586 -22.41 59.71 31.13
CA LYS A 586 -23.85 59.35 31.35
C LYS A 586 -24.52 58.48 30.27
N GLY A 587 -25.13 57.32 30.56
CA GLY A 587 -25.05 56.40 31.73
C GLY A 587 -26.38 56.08 32.44
N LYS A 588 -26.46 54.88 33.06
CA LYS A 588 -27.61 54.25 33.79
C LYS A 588 -28.74 53.73 32.86
N PHE A 589 -29.56 52.71 33.20
CA PHE A 589 -29.76 51.88 34.42
C PHE A 589 -30.35 50.49 33.99
N VAL A 590 -29.90 49.33 34.52
CA VAL A 590 -30.47 48.50 35.62
C VAL A 590 -31.35 47.30 35.18
N VAL A 591 -31.39 46.25 36.02
CA VAL A 591 -31.83 44.85 35.83
C VAL A 591 -32.91 44.51 36.91
N PRO A 592 -34.01 43.79 36.59
CA PRO A 592 -34.22 42.35 36.98
C PRO A 592 -34.82 41.50 35.81
N VAL A 593 -34.74 40.16 35.70
CA VAL A 593 -34.67 38.97 36.61
C VAL A 593 -36.05 38.32 36.89
N GLU A 594 -36.06 36.98 37.02
CA GLU A 594 -37.19 36.03 37.17
C GLU A 594 -37.95 35.68 35.87
N GLY A 595 -38.46 34.46 35.63
CA GLY A 595 -38.29 33.19 36.37
C GLY A 595 -39.37 32.13 36.05
N VAL A 596 -39.16 30.87 36.48
CA VAL A 596 -40.19 29.80 36.66
C VAL A 596 -40.73 29.05 35.40
N ARG A 597 -40.14 27.87 35.14
CA ARG A 597 -40.73 26.49 35.06
C ARG A 597 -41.92 26.08 34.14
N ASP A 598 -41.66 24.93 33.50
CA ASP A 598 -42.48 23.69 33.38
C ASP A 598 -43.66 23.52 32.37
N GLU A 599 -43.74 22.27 31.88
CA GLU A 599 -44.87 21.48 31.34
C GLU A 599 -45.50 21.77 29.93
N ASP A 600 -45.17 20.86 28.99
CA ASP A 600 -46.09 19.93 28.28
C ASP A 600 -46.88 20.22 26.98
N ILE A 601 -47.02 19.12 26.20
CA ILE A 601 -48.07 18.70 25.23
C ILE A 601 -48.06 19.17 23.74
N GLU A 602 -47.72 18.19 22.88
CA GLU A 602 -48.36 17.68 21.63
C GLU A 602 -48.71 18.54 20.38
N ASP A 603 -48.08 18.14 19.27
CA ASP A 603 -48.67 17.77 17.95
C ASP A 603 -49.16 18.85 16.94
N PHE A 604 -49.51 18.39 15.73
CA PHE A 604 -49.71 19.09 14.44
C PHE A 604 -48.41 19.66 13.81
N GLY A 605 -48.22 19.65 12.48
CA GLY A 605 -48.99 19.10 11.36
C GLY A 605 -48.56 19.73 10.02
N ASP A 606 -48.58 18.96 8.91
CA ASP A 606 -48.49 19.48 7.53
C ASP A 606 -49.68 20.45 7.25
N PRO A 607 -49.64 21.39 6.26
CA PRO A 607 -48.89 21.40 4.98
C PRO A 607 -48.15 22.76 4.77
N PRO A 608 -47.87 23.36 3.57
CA PRO A 608 -48.09 22.96 2.17
C PRO A 608 -46.92 23.21 1.19
N ARG A 609 -47.21 23.26 -0.12
CA ARG A 609 -46.34 23.72 -1.22
C ARG A 609 -46.78 25.10 -1.73
N THR A 610 -45.86 25.86 -2.35
CA THR A 610 -46.19 26.80 -3.44
C THR A 610 -45.14 26.74 -4.55
N MET A 611 -45.57 26.92 -5.80
CA MET A 611 -44.70 27.16 -6.95
C MET A 611 -44.66 28.67 -7.25
N PHE A 612 -43.56 29.14 -7.84
CA PHE A 612 -43.62 30.28 -8.76
C PHE A 612 -42.66 30.06 -9.93
N HIS A 613 -43.15 30.36 -11.15
CA HIS A 613 -42.30 30.49 -12.34
C HIS A 613 -41.69 31.88 -12.41
N PHE A 614 -40.54 32.00 -13.07
CA PHE A 614 -40.27 33.17 -13.90
C PHE A 614 -39.59 32.77 -15.20
N GLN A 615 -39.98 33.40 -16.31
CA GLN A 615 -39.41 33.17 -17.64
C GLN A 615 -38.28 34.16 -17.91
N SER A 616 -37.29 33.76 -18.71
CA SER A 616 -36.74 34.66 -19.73
C SER A 616 -36.18 33.87 -20.91
N THR A 617 -36.45 34.36 -22.12
CA THR A 617 -36.13 33.68 -23.38
C THR A 617 -34.81 34.14 -23.97
N TRP A 618 -34.01 33.23 -24.50
CA TRP A 618 -33.08 33.55 -25.60
C TRP A 618 -33.31 32.59 -26.76
N LYS A 619 -33.49 33.16 -27.96
CA LYS A 619 -33.92 32.46 -29.17
C LYS A 619 -33.05 32.90 -30.34
N LYS A 620 -32.18 32.01 -30.84
CA LYS A 620 -31.53 32.23 -32.14
C LYS A 620 -31.32 30.91 -32.87
N SER A 621 -31.98 30.79 -34.01
CA SER A 621 -31.93 29.62 -34.88
C SER A 621 -30.73 29.66 -35.81
N ARG A 622 -30.12 28.51 -36.07
CA ARG A 622 -29.70 28.11 -37.42
C ARG A 622 -30.09 26.65 -37.65
N ASN A 623 -30.65 26.39 -38.82
CA ASN A 623 -31.16 25.09 -39.22
C ASN A 623 -30.45 24.67 -40.51
N CYS A 624 -29.69 23.57 -40.44
CA CYS A 624 -29.16 22.84 -41.59
C CYS A 624 -29.36 21.36 -41.27
N GLY A 625 -30.11 20.63 -42.10
CA GLY A 625 -30.39 19.21 -41.91
C GLY A 625 -29.96 18.37 -43.12
N VAL A 626 -30.57 17.18 -43.23
CA VAL A 626 -30.32 16.08 -44.19
C VAL A 626 -29.17 15.16 -43.76
N GLY A 627 -29.45 13.85 -43.69
CA GLY A 627 -28.45 12.83 -43.34
C GLY A 627 -28.90 11.54 -42.64
N MET A 628 -30.20 11.16 -42.64
CA MET A 628 -30.58 9.82 -42.17
C MET A 628 -30.27 8.76 -43.24
N ALA A 629 -29.18 8.02 -43.05
CA ALA A 629 -28.92 6.78 -43.78
C ALA A 629 -29.58 5.59 -43.06
N ARG A 630 -30.30 4.75 -43.81
CA ARG A 630 -30.85 3.48 -43.32
C ARG A 630 -29.96 2.36 -43.83
N ILE A 631 -29.35 1.59 -42.93
CA ILE A 631 -28.62 0.36 -43.31
C ILE A 631 -29.66 -0.69 -43.70
N THR A 632 -29.44 -1.36 -44.83
CA THR A 632 -30.26 -2.46 -45.36
C THR A 632 -29.51 -3.79 -45.25
N LEU A 633 -30.24 -4.89 -45.15
CA LEU A 633 -29.71 -6.19 -44.70
C LEU A 633 -28.96 -6.99 -45.80
N GLU A 634 -28.31 -6.30 -46.74
CA GLU A 634 -27.69 -6.92 -47.93
C GLU A 634 -26.16 -6.69 -48.01
N ASP A 635 -25.61 -5.73 -47.26
CA ASP A 635 -24.16 -5.40 -47.22
C ASP A 635 -23.31 -6.42 -46.42
N LEU A 636 -23.81 -7.65 -46.20
CA LEU A 636 -23.19 -8.68 -45.33
C LEU A 636 -22.76 -9.96 -46.05
N ASN A 637 -22.90 -10.05 -47.37
CA ASN A 637 -22.50 -11.21 -48.18
C ASN A 637 -21.28 -10.87 -49.06
N GLY A 638 -20.20 -10.40 -48.44
CA GLY A 638 -18.99 -9.90 -49.10
C GLY A 638 -17.68 -10.29 -48.39
N LEU A 639 -17.63 -11.50 -47.84
CA LEU A 639 -16.42 -12.09 -47.25
C LEU A 639 -16.11 -13.42 -47.93
N ASP A 640 -15.01 -13.46 -48.69
CA ASP A 640 -14.17 -14.64 -48.94
C ASP A 640 -12.83 -14.15 -49.53
N ASP A 641 -11.71 -14.57 -48.92
CA ASP A 641 -10.31 -14.49 -49.36
C ASP A 641 -9.83 -13.32 -50.28
N GLU A 642 -9.43 -12.20 -49.67
CA GLU A 642 -8.10 -11.60 -49.95
C GLU A 642 -7.39 -11.28 -48.61
N SER A 643 -6.06 -11.16 -48.64
CA SER A 643 -5.20 -11.22 -47.46
C SER A 643 -5.41 -10.08 -46.45
N LEU A 644 -5.71 -10.45 -45.20
CA LEU A 644 -5.58 -9.56 -44.05
C LEU A 644 -4.10 -9.33 -43.72
N ASP A 645 -3.49 -8.32 -44.33
CA ASP A 645 -2.43 -7.57 -43.66
C ASP A 645 -3.07 -6.84 -42.47
N GLU A 646 -2.56 -7.05 -41.26
CA GLU A 646 -3.03 -6.37 -40.06
C GLU A 646 -2.53 -4.91 -40.06
N ASP A 647 -3.32 -4.01 -40.65
CA ASP A 647 -3.17 -2.55 -40.49
C ASP A 647 -3.43 -2.17 -39.02
N GLU A 648 -2.39 -2.30 -38.17
CA GLU A 648 -2.38 -1.77 -36.80
C GLU A 648 -2.70 -0.28 -36.82
N GLU A 649 -3.84 0.15 -36.23
CA GLU A 649 -4.07 1.57 -35.97
C GLU A 649 -2.92 2.11 -35.09
N PRO A 650 -2.16 3.12 -35.54
CA PRO A 650 -0.96 3.54 -34.85
C PRO A 650 -1.31 4.18 -33.51
N MET A 651 -0.83 3.57 -32.42
CA MET A 651 -0.94 4.08 -31.05
C MET A 651 -0.53 5.55 -30.99
N ASP A 652 -1.35 6.38 -30.33
CA ASP A 652 -1.09 7.81 -30.21
C ASP A 652 0.29 8.09 -29.62
N GLY A 653 0.96 9.12 -30.16
CA GLY A 653 2.30 9.52 -29.76
C GLY A 653 2.39 9.88 -28.27
N GLU A 654 1.31 10.37 -27.65
CA GLU A 654 1.29 10.51 -26.20
C GLU A 654 1.30 9.17 -25.45
N GLU A 655 0.58 8.16 -25.91
CA GLU A 655 0.57 6.83 -25.27
C GLU A 655 1.90 6.10 -25.45
N GLN A 656 2.51 6.19 -26.64
CA GLN A 656 3.85 5.66 -26.89
C GLN A 656 4.89 6.30 -25.94
N ASN A 657 4.85 7.62 -25.75
CA ASN A 657 5.74 8.32 -24.81
C ASN A 657 5.46 7.96 -23.34
N ARG A 658 4.19 7.81 -22.94
CA ARG A 658 3.80 7.35 -21.59
C ARG A 658 4.30 5.94 -21.31
N LEU A 659 4.21 5.04 -22.29
CA LEU A 659 4.71 3.66 -22.21
C LEU A 659 6.24 3.63 -22.10
N PHE A 660 6.96 4.40 -22.93
CA PHE A 660 8.42 4.48 -22.87
C PHE A 660 8.89 5.04 -21.52
N SER A 661 8.28 6.13 -21.01
CA SER A 661 8.63 6.70 -19.71
C SER A 661 8.30 5.78 -18.52
N HIS A 662 7.28 4.92 -18.64
CA HIS A 662 7.04 3.85 -17.67
C HIS A 662 8.20 2.84 -17.65
N TRP A 663 8.65 2.36 -18.81
CA TRP A 663 9.77 1.42 -18.90
C TRP A 663 11.12 2.05 -18.54
N GLU A 664 11.33 3.33 -18.83
CA GLU A 664 12.48 4.12 -18.35
C GLU A 664 12.49 4.19 -16.81
N THR A 665 11.33 4.43 -16.19
CA THR A 665 11.18 4.38 -14.74
C THR A 665 11.54 2.99 -14.20
N VAL A 666 11.09 1.91 -14.85
CA VAL A 666 11.40 0.53 -14.47
C VAL A 666 12.91 0.25 -14.60
N ALA A 667 13.55 0.62 -15.71
CA ALA A 667 14.99 0.47 -15.91
C ALA A 667 15.80 1.24 -14.83
N SER A 668 15.34 2.44 -14.45
CA SER A 668 15.98 3.23 -13.40
C SER A 668 16.01 2.52 -12.03
N THR A 669 15.02 1.67 -11.72
CA THR A 669 15.01 0.88 -10.46
C THR A 669 16.09 -0.20 -10.42
N HIS A 670 16.51 -0.70 -11.58
CA HIS A 670 17.60 -1.67 -11.72
C HIS A 670 18.94 -0.96 -12.04
N GLN A 671 19.00 0.38 -11.95
CA GLN A 671 20.16 1.22 -12.30
C GLN A 671 20.65 1.00 -13.74
N VAL A 672 19.71 0.87 -14.69
CA VAL A 672 19.97 0.75 -16.13
C VAL A 672 19.31 1.90 -16.88
N THR A 673 19.97 2.44 -17.90
CA THR A 673 19.39 3.41 -18.84
C THR A 673 18.71 2.68 -20.00
N LEU A 674 17.53 3.17 -20.42
CA LEU A 674 16.77 2.59 -21.52
C LEU A 674 17.07 3.34 -22.83
N PRO A 675 17.67 2.70 -23.86
CA PRO A 675 17.90 3.35 -25.16
C PRO A 675 16.58 3.66 -25.89
N GLN A 676 16.51 4.77 -26.61
CA GLN A 676 15.32 5.14 -27.42
C GLN A 676 14.98 4.08 -28.48
N GLU A 677 15.97 3.35 -28.98
CA GLU A 677 15.82 2.19 -29.87
C GLU A 677 14.87 1.12 -29.32
N MET A 678 14.78 0.98 -27.98
CA MET A 678 13.88 0.01 -27.34
C MET A 678 12.40 0.38 -27.43
N ALA A 679 12.03 1.60 -27.86
CA ALA A 679 10.63 2.03 -27.93
C ALA A 679 9.78 1.15 -28.86
N GLY A 680 10.30 0.78 -30.02
CA GLY A 680 9.63 -0.14 -30.96
C GLY A 680 9.42 -1.54 -30.36
N PRO A 681 10.49 -2.24 -29.91
CA PRO A 681 10.38 -3.50 -29.20
C PRO A 681 9.44 -3.46 -27.99
N ILE A 682 9.45 -2.38 -27.20
CA ILE A 682 8.54 -2.19 -26.05
C ILE A 682 7.09 -2.10 -26.48
N MET A 683 6.79 -1.31 -27.53
CA MET A 683 5.44 -1.18 -28.06
C MET A 683 4.91 -2.55 -28.53
N GLN A 684 5.68 -3.24 -29.37
CA GLN A 684 5.28 -4.52 -29.94
C GLN A 684 5.03 -5.59 -28.88
N MET A 685 5.94 -5.74 -27.91
CA MET A 685 5.79 -6.70 -26.81
C MET A 685 4.68 -6.31 -25.81
N THR A 686 4.23 -5.05 -25.82
CA THR A 686 3.09 -4.56 -25.02
C THR A 686 1.77 -4.85 -25.73
N GLN A 687 1.68 -4.64 -27.05
CA GLN A 687 0.53 -5.05 -27.88
C GLN A 687 0.29 -6.56 -27.74
N HIS A 688 1.34 -7.36 -27.91
CA HIS A 688 1.27 -8.84 -27.87
C HIS A 688 1.26 -9.41 -26.43
N SER A 689 1.22 -8.57 -25.39
CA SER A 689 1.50 -8.97 -23.99
C SER A 689 0.53 -9.98 -23.38
N GLN A 690 -0.65 -10.17 -23.98
CA GLN A 690 -1.67 -11.14 -23.56
C GLN A 690 -1.41 -12.56 -24.08
N VAL A 691 -0.65 -12.71 -25.18
CA VAL A 691 -0.36 -14.00 -25.82
C VAL A 691 1.00 -14.50 -25.31
N ARG A 692 0.97 -15.29 -24.22
CA ARG A 692 2.15 -15.89 -23.61
C ARG A 692 2.05 -17.41 -23.62
N GLU A 693 3.00 -18.10 -24.24
CA GLU A 693 3.05 -19.56 -24.25
C GLU A 693 3.71 -20.08 -22.97
N PRO A 694 3.06 -20.95 -22.18
CA PRO A 694 3.72 -21.58 -21.04
C PRO A 694 4.73 -22.63 -21.52
N VAL A 695 5.99 -22.54 -21.08
CA VAL A 695 6.99 -23.58 -21.37
C VAL A 695 6.50 -24.92 -20.81
N PRO A 696 6.40 -25.99 -21.63
CA PRO A 696 5.84 -27.25 -21.20
C PRO A 696 6.68 -27.92 -20.12
N TYR A 697 6.03 -28.58 -19.15
CA TYR A 697 6.68 -29.40 -18.12
C TYR A 697 5.75 -30.51 -17.62
N VAL A 698 6.34 -31.50 -16.95
CA VAL A 698 5.63 -32.57 -16.23
C VAL A 698 5.98 -32.49 -14.75
N THR A 699 4.99 -32.32 -13.89
CA THR A 699 5.17 -32.41 -12.43
C THR A 699 5.40 -33.88 -12.04
N LEU A 700 6.51 -34.19 -11.39
CA LEU A 700 6.89 -35.53 -10.96
C LEU A 700 6.46 -35.83 -9.51
N LEU A 701 6.66 -34.86 -8.61
CA LEU A 701 6.32 -34.94 -7.20
C LEU A 701 5.85 -33.57 -6.71
N GLN A 702 4.84 -33.55 -5.85
CA GLN A 702 4.32 -32.32 -5.22
C GLN A 702 4.33 -32.49 -3.70
N HIS A 703 5.07 -31.64 -3.00
CA HIS A 703 5.18 -31.60 -1.55
C HIS A 703 4.65 -30.26 -1.03
N GLU A 704 4.28 -30.16 0.25
CA GLU A 704 3.63 -28.96 0.83
C GLU A 704 4.41 -27.63 0.69
N LYS A 705 5.70 -27.69 0.32
CA LYS A 705 6.64 -26.56 0.32
C LYS A 705 7.55 -26.47 -0.91
N CYS A 706 7.51 -27.46 -1.80
CA CYS A 706 8.30 -27.54 -3.02
C CYS A 706 7.65 -28.50 -4.01
N GLU A 707 7.87 -28.27 -5.30
CA GLU A 707 7.37 -29.10 -6.39
C GLU A 707 8.56 -29.57 -7.23
N GLU A 708 8.55 -30.82 -7.71
CA GLU A 708 9.54 -31.33 -8.65
C GLU A 708 8.93 -31.38 -10.05
N ARG A 709 9.58 -30.72 -11.01
CA ARG A 709 9.16 -30.64 -12.42
C ARG A 709 10.26 -31.15 -13.35
N LEU A 710 9.84 -31.76 -14.45
CA LEU A 710 10.69 -32.11 -15.58
C LEU A 710 10.31 -31.24 -16.79
N TYR A 711 11.23 -30.39 -17.21
CA TYR A 711 11.14 -29.66 -18.47
C TYR A 711 11.76 -30.50 -19.60
N PRO A 712 11.15 -30.57 -20.80
CA PRO A 712 11.65 -31.36 -21.91
C PRO A 712 12.93 -30.77 -22.51
N ALA A 713 13.60 -31.55 -23.37
CA ALA A 713 14.66 -31.04 -24.21
C ALA A 713 14.13 -29.99 -25.20
N GLY A 714 14.99 -29.05 -25.60
CA GLY A 714 14.64 -28.05 -26.61
C GLY A 714 15.67 -26.92 -26.72
N LYS A 715 15.46 -26.05 -27.69
CA LYS A 715 16.34 -24.92 -28.01
C LYS A 715 15.94 -23.67 -27.23
N TRP A 716 16.93 -23.03 -26.63
CA TRP A 716 16.82 -21.80 -25.85
C TRP A 716 17.70 -20.72 -26.46
N ALA A 717 17.19 -19.49 -26.59
CA ALA A 717 18.03 -18.32 -26.83
C ALA A 717 18.65 -17.87 -25.48
N CYS A 718 19.96 -17.77 -25.42
CA CYS A 718 20.73 -17.47 -24.20
C CYS A 718 21.58 -16.21 -24.40
N VAL A 719 21.63 -15.35 -23.37
CA VAL A 719 22.51 -14.16 -23.30
C VAL A 719 23.17 -14.13 -21.93
N THR A 720 24.50 -14.04 -21.90
CA THR A 720 25.28 -13.89 -20.65
C THR A 720 25.71 -12.43 -20.48
N LYS A 721 25.50 -11.86 -19.29
CA LYS A 721 26.01 -10.52 -18.89
C LYS A 721 26.53 -10.53 -17.46
N GLY A 722 27.59 -9.75 -17.25
CA GLY A 722 28.42 -9.72 -16.03
C GLY A 722 28.59 -8.31 -15.49
N GLU A 723 27.49 -7.70 -15.05
CA GLU A 723 27.46 -6.35 -14.49
C GLU A 723 27.77 -6.36 -12.97
N PRO A 724 28.05 -5.20 -12.34
CA PRO A 724 28.34 -5.11 -10.90
C PRO A 724 27.18 -5.47 -9.96
N MET A 725 25.94 -5.52 -10.47
CA MET A 725 24.73 -5.92 -9.74
C MET A 725 23.92 -6.92 -10.56
N TYR A 726 23.39 -7.96 -9.90
CA TYR A 726 22.55 -8.99 -10.53
C TYR A 726 21.38 -8.38 -11.33
N GLU A 727 20.76 -7.34 -10.77
CA GLU A 727 19.63 -6.59 -11.32
C GLU A 727 19.97 -5.92 -12.66
N GLN A 728 21.21 -5.45 -12.83
CA GLN A 728 21.71 -4.89 -14.09
C GLN A 728 21.94 -6.00 -15.12
N SER A 729 22.62 -7.09 -14.74
CA SER A 729 22.90 -8.24 -15.61
C SER A 729 21.62 -8.80 -16.24
N ILE A 730 20.57 -9.06 -15.44
CA ILE A 730 19.30 -9.58 -15.96
C ILE A 730 18.54 -8.57 -16.83
N SER A 731 18.62 -7.28 -16.52
CA SER A 731 17.94 -6.23 -17.29
C SER A 731 18.58 -6.08 -18.67
N MET A 732 19.91 -6.09 -18.75
CA MET A 732 20.65 -5.99 -20.00
C MET A 732 20.58 -7.28 -20.83
N GLY A 733 20.58 -8.46 -20.18
CA GLY A 733 20.29 -9.73 -20.84
C GLY A 733 18.89 -9.79 -21.44
N PHE A 734 17.88 -9.35 -20.68
CA PHE A 734 16.49 -9.30 -21.13
C PHE A 734 16.28 -8.32 -22.28
N MET A 735 16.85 -7.10 -22.24
CA MET A 735 16.74 -6.14 -23.35
C MET A 735 17.29 -6.69 -24.67
N LYS A 736 18.40 -7.46 -24.65
CA LYS A 736 18.93 -8.11 -25.86
C LYS A 736 18.00 -9.18 -26.41
N LEU A 737 17.46 -10.06 -25.56
CA LEU A 737 16.47 -11.07 -25.96
C LEU A 737 15.18 -10.42 -26.47
N MET A 738 14.73 -9.33 -25.86
CA MET A 738 13.55 -8.57 -26.24
C MET A 738 13.65 -7.99 -27.66
N ARG A 739 14.83 -7.50 -28.08
CA ARG A 739 15.07 -7.08 -29.46
C ARG A 739 14.96 -8.24 -30.45
N TYR A 740 15.62 -9.37 -30.15
CA TYR A 740 15.57 -10.59 -30.96
C TYR A 740 14.16 -11.15 -31.14
N ILE A 741 13.34 -11.10 -30.08
CA ILE A 741 11.91 -11.46 -30.11
C ILE A 741 11.12 -10.45 -30.96
N CYS A 742 11.38 -9.15 -30.82
CA CYS A 742 10.73 -8.06 -31.57
C CYS A 742 11.46 -7.74 -32.89
N LYS A 743 11.49 -8.73 -33.80
CA LYS A 743 11.95 -8.62 -35.20
C LYS A 743 13.47 -8.47 -35.45
N GLU A 744 14.36 -8.32 -34.45
CA GLU A 744 15.83 -8.33 -34.67
C GLU A 744 16.40 -9.75 -34.81
N ASN A 745 15.84 -10.50 -35.76
CA ASN A 745 16.22 -11.84 -36.14
C ASN A 745 16.16 -11.98 -37.68
N SER A 746 16.80 -13.04 -38.21
CA SER A 746 16.89 -13.32 -39.65
C SER A 746 15.57 -13.47 -40.42
N THR A 747 14.42 -13.62 -39.74
CA THR A 747 13.09 -13.66 -40.38
C THR A 747 12.36 -12.32 -40.38
N GLY A 748 12.81 -11.34 -39.59
CA GLY A 748 12.11 -10.06 -39.40
C GLY A 748 10.74 -10.16 -38.71
N ARG A 749 10.40 -11.31 -38.11
CA ARG A 749 9.09 -11.59 -37.49
C ARG A 749 9.14 -11.48 -35.97
N TYR A 750 7.96 -11.29 -35.37
CA TYR A 750 7.78 -11.47 -33.93
C TYR A 750 7.89 -12.95 -33.60
N LEU A 751 8.68 -13.29 -32.58
CA LEU A 751 8.91 -14.70 -32.21
C LEU A 751 7.92 -15.24 -31.17
N GLY A 752 6.97 -14.44 -30.68
CA GLY A 752 6.13 -14.79 -29.53
C GLY A 752 6.84 -14.56 -28.18
N MET A 753 6.18 -14.86 -27.07
CA MET A 753 6.76 -14.74 -25.72
C MET A 753 6.44 -15.98 -24.87
N THR A 754 7.45 -16.82 -24.60
CA THR A 754 7.31 -17.92 -23.64
C THR A 754 7.43 -17.45 -22.19
N VAL A 755 6.77 -18.14 -21.26
CA VAL A 755 6.97 -17.97 -19.80
C VAL A 755 7.24 -19.30 -19.10
N PRO A 756 8.17 -19.37 -18.14
CA PRO A 756 8.97 -18.26 -17.60
C PRO A 756 10.21 -17.92 -18.43
N VAL A 757 10.71 -16.69 -18.26
CA VAL A 757 12.08 -16.31 -18.64
C VAL A 757 13.01 -16.70 -17.49
N VAL A 758 14.09 -17.43 -17.78
CA VAL A 758 14.90 -18.10 -16.74
C VAL A 758 16.30 -17.52 -16.71
N ASN A 759 16.74 -17.05 -15.54
CA ASN A 759 18.09 -16.54 -15.30
C ASN A 759 18.92 -17.59 -14.59
N GLU A 760 19.90 -18.16 -15.28
CA GLU A 760 20.87 -19.09 -14.71
C GLU A 760 21.96 -18.31 -13.97
N ILE A 761 22.14 -18.64 -12.69
CA ILE A 761 23.05 -18.00 -11.74
C ILE A 761 23.99 -19.03 -11.13
N ARG A 762 25.20 -18.60 -10.77
CA ARG A 762 26.21 -19.43 -10.09
C ARG A 762 26.66 -18.76 -8.79
N LEU A 763 26.99 -19.56 -7.78
CA LEU A 763 27.59 -19.07 -6.53
C LEU A 763 29.12 -19.20 -6.54
N SER A 764 29.77 -18.48 -5.63
CA SER A 764 31.15 -18.75 -5.21
C SER A 764 31.28 -20.17 -4.60
N GLU A 765 32.50 -20.72 -4.55
CA GLU A 765 32.77 -22.04 -3.93
C GLU A 765 32.41 -22.08 -2.44
N GLU A 766 32.39 -20.93 -1.76
CA GLU A 766 31.96 -20.78 -0.37
C GLU A 766 30.42 -20.68 -0.21
N GLY A 767 29.66 -20.54 -1.30
CA GLY A 767 28.21 -20.38 -1.29
C GLY A 767 27.70 -19.04 -0.76
N THR A 768 28.58 -18.04 -0.68
CA THR A 768 28.37 -16.75 -0.01
C THR A 768 27.85 -15.64 -0.91
N GLU A 769 28.31 -15.59 -2.16
CA GLU A 769 28.10 -14.49 -3.12
C GLU A 769 27.69 -15.02 -4.51
N LEU A 770 26.97 -14.22 -5.31
CA LEU A 770 26.70 -14.55 -6.71
C LEU A 770 27.91 -14.25 -7.61
N LEU A 771 28.22 -15.16 -8.54
CA LEU A 771 29.12 -14.84 -9.65
C LEU A 771 28.42 -13.85 -10.59
N ARG A 772 29.16 -12.80 -11.01
CA ARG A 772 28.61 -11.68 -11.80
C ARG A 772 27.94 -12.11 -13.11
N ASP A 773 28.49 -13.14 -13.76
CA ASP A 773 28.01 -13.70 -15.04
C ASP A 773 26.67 -14.43 -14.89
N VAL A 774 25.58 -13.69 -15.06
CA VAL A 774 24.21 -14.21 -15.14
C VAL A 774 23.89 -14.55 -16.60
N THR A 775 23.27 -15.70 -16.85
CA THR A 775 22.78 -16.07 -18.19
C THR A 775 21.27 -16.04 -18.23
N THR A 776 20.69 -14.99 -18.81
CA THR A 776 19.26 -14.89 -19.10
C THR A 776 18.93 -15.78 -20.29
N THR A 777 17.86 -16.58 -20.18
CA THR A 777 17.47 -17.56 -21.19
C THR A 777 15.96 -17.50 -21.49
N TYR A 778 15.65 -17.71 -22.76
CA TYR A 778 14.31 -17.68 -23.34
C TYR A 778 14.08 -18.98 -24.12
N TYR A 779 12.99 -19.69 -23.84
CA TYR A 779 12.62 -20.88 -24.60
C TYR A 779 12.04 -20.44 -25.95
N LEU A 780 12.41 -21.11 -27.05
CA LEU A 780 11.78 -20.80 -28.33
C LEU A 780 10.38 -21.45 -28.40
N PRO A 781 9.33 -20.74 -28.82
CA PRO A 781 8.01 -21.32 -29.06
C PRO A 781 8.02 -22.54 -29.98
N GLY A 782 6.99 -23.38 -29.87
CA GLY A 782 6.94 -24.68 -30.56
C GLY A 782 7.21 -24.61 -32.07
N GLU A 783 6.77 -23.54 -32.73
CA GLU A 783 6.97 -23.29 -34.17
C GLU A 783 8.45 -23.08 -34.55
N PHE A 784 9.26 -22.51 -33.64
CA PHE A 784 10.68 -22.18 -33.86
C PHE A 784 11.67 -23.19 -33.23
N GLN A 785 11.16 -24.27 -32.61
CA GLN A 785 11.98 -25.40 -32.17
C GLN A 785 12.66 -26.18 -33.33
N PRO A 786 12.00 -26.52 -34.46
CA PRO A 786 12.67 -27.25 -35.55
C PRO A 786 13.75 -26.41 -36.23
N ASP A 787 13.42 -25.21 -36.70
CA ASP A 787 14.36 -24.29 -37.36
C ASP A 787 14.34 -22.91 -36.66
N PRO A 788 15.34 -22.58 -35.83
CA PRO A 788 15.34 -21.41 -34.98
C PRO A 788 15.91 -20.18 -35.71
N PRO A 789 15.19 -19.05 -35.79
CA PRO A 789 15.68 -17.83 -36.45
C PRO A 789 17.03 -17.37 -35.89
N LEU A 790 18.03 -17.21 -36.75
CA LEU A 790 19.34 -16.68 -36.33
C LEU A 790 19.19 -15.25 -35.77
N PRO A 791 19.83 -14.92 -34.62
CA PRO A 791 19.80 -13.59 -34.04
C PRO A 791 20.73 -12.60 -34.77
N THR A 792 20.34 -11.33 -34.79
CA THR A 792 21.18 -10.24 -35.34
C THR A 792 22.27 -9.77 -34.34
N ASP A 793 22.02 -9.93 -33.04
CA ASP A 793 22.94 -9.54 -31.96
C ASP A 793 23.88 -10.71 -31.58
N PRO A 794 25.22 -10.57 -31.72
CA PRO A 794 26.18 -11.68 -31.55
C PRO A 794 26.36 -12.16 -30.11
N ASP A 795 25.82 -11.46 -29.11
CA ASP A 795 25.77 -11.94 -27.73
C ASP A 795 24.71 -13.03 -27.51
N ILE A 796 23.75 -13.16 -28.44
CA ILE A 796 22.66 -14.13 -28.35
C ILE A 796 23.09 -15.45 -28.97
N ARG A 797 22.97 -16.55 -28.22
CA ARG A 797 23.30 -17.90 -28.69
C ARG A 797 22.11 -18.81 -28.54
N ILE A 798 21.75 -19.52 -29.61
CA ILE A 798 20.75 -20.58 -29.56
C ILE A 798 21.46 -21.85 -29.07
N VAL A 799 20.99 -22.41 -27.96
CA VAL A 799 21.56 -23.57 -27.28
C VAL A 799 20.49 -24.64 -27.11
N GLU A 800 20.74 -25.85 -27.62
CA GLU A 800 19.90 -27.01 -27.35
C GLU A 800 20.24 -27.57 -25.96
N ARG A 801 19.24 -27.58 -25.07
CA ARG A 801 19.37 -28.11 -23.70
C ARG A 801 18.69 -29.47 -23.59
N GLN A 802 19.34 -30.38 -22.86
CA GLN A 802 18.78 -31.66 -22.44
C GLN A 802 17.65 -31.47 -21.41
N PRO A 803 16.81 -32.49 -21.12
CA PRO A 803 15.69 -32.35 -20.20
C PRO A 803 16.15 -31.92 -18.79
N LEU A 804 15.49 -30.91 -18.22
CA LEU A 804 15.87 -30.31 -16.93
C LEU A 804 14.93 -30.78 -15.82
N ARG A 805 15.45 -31.58 -14.88
CA ARG A 805 14.76 -31.97 -13.65
C ARG A 805 15.05 -30.96 -12.55
N VAL A 806 14.03 -30.21 -12.13
CA VAL A 806 14.18 -29.09 -11.18
C VAL A 806 13.25 -29.23 -9.98
N LEU A 807 13.77 -28.87 -8.80
CA LEU A 807 12.99 -28.62 -7.58
C LEU A 807 12.67 -27.13 -7.51
N THR A 808 11.39 -26.76 -7.60
CA THR A 808 10.93 -25.37 -7.66
C THR A 808 10.19 -24.95 -6.38
N ARG A 809 10.37 -23.67 -6.01
CA ARG A 809 9.61 -22.97 -4.97
C ARG A 809 9.24 -21.56 -5.44
N VAL A 810 7.98 -21.19 -5.26
CA VAL A 810 7.43 -19.87 -5.61
C VAL A 810 7.82 -18.81 -4.57
N PHE A 811 8.17 -17.61 -5.03
CA PHE A 811 8.31 -16.42 -4.19
C PHE A 811 7.84 -15.16 -4.96
N TYR A 812 7.52 -14.09 -4.23
CA TYR A 812 6.89 -12.90 -4.80
C TYR A 812 7.73 -11.62 -4.56
N GLY A 813 7.73 -10.73 -5.54
CA GLY A 813 8.41 -9.42 -5.47
C GLY A 813 9.66 -9.33 -6.36
N VAL A 814 10.48 -8.29 -6.14
CA VAL A 814 11.69 -8.04 -6.95
C VAL A 814 12.75 -9.09 -6.63
N THR A 815 13.38 -9.64 -7.67
CA THR A 815 14.49 -10.60 -7.54
C THR A 815 15.80 -9.83 -7.37
N THR A 816 16.12 -9.44 -6.14
CA THR A 816 17.44 -8.87 -5.80
C THR A 816 18.43 -9.96 -5.42
N GLU A 817 19.73 -9.67 -5.44
CA GLU A 817 20.77 -10.61 -4.94
C GLU A 817 20.45 -11.08 -3.50
N GLU A 818 20.16 -10.15 -2.59
CA GLU A 818 19.77 -10.47 -1.21
C GLU A 818 18.56 -11.41 -1.13
N THR A 819 17.55 -11.18 -2.00
CA THR A 819 16.33 -11.98 -2.06
C THR A 819 16.61 -13.39 -2.58
N ILE A 820 17.42 -13.51 -3.64
CA ILE A 820 17.82 -14.78 -4.24
C ILE A 820 18.62 -15.62 -3.23
N LEU A 821 19.66 -15.03 -2.62
CA LEU A 821 20.46 -15.69 -1.59
C LEU A 821 19.62 -16.08 -0.37
N ARG A 822 18.58 -15.30 -0.02
CA ARG A 822 17.62 -15.66 1.04
C ARG A 822 16.77 -16.87 0.65
N GLU A 823 16.15 -16.89 -0.53
CA GLU A 823 15.30 -18.03 -0.94
C GLU A 823 16.12 -19.31 -1.19
N ILE A 824 17.36 -19.21 -1.66
CA ILE A 824 18.31 -20.34 -1.74
C ILE A 824 18.56 -20.93 -0.34
N ARG A 825 18.93 -20.10 0.66
CA ARG A 825 19.11 -20.55 2.05
C ARG A 825 17.84 -21.20 2.61
N LEU A 826 16.69 -20.54 2.44
CA LEU A 826 15.38 -21.04 2.92
C LEU A 826 14.89 -22.32 2.23
N LEU A 827 15.48 -22.73 1.08
CA LEU A 827 15.18 -24.02 0.46
C LEU A 827 16.20 -25.11 0.86
N TRP A 828 17.48 -24.76 1.09
CA TRP A 828 18.43 -25.67 1.72
C TRP A 828 18.04 -26.05 3.16
N GLU A 829 17.46 -25.13 3.94
CA GLU A 829 16.85 -25.42 5.25
C GLU A 829 15.71 -26.45 5.19
N LEU A 830 15.02 -26.56 4.05
CA LEU A 830 13.89 -27.49 3.85
C LEU A 830 14.30 -28.83 3.25
N LEU A 831 15.29 -28.83 2.36
CA LEU A 831 15.78 -30.04 1.68
C LEU A 831 16.86 -30.77 2.48
N GLY A 832 17.60 -30.07 3.33
CA GLY A 832 18.81 -30.58 3.99
C GLY A 832 19.96 -30.83 3.01
N SER A 833 21.08 -31.31 3.53
CA SER A 833 22.27 -31.63 2.73
C SER A 833 22.07 -32.93 1.94
N THR A 834 21.42 -32.83 0.77
CA THR A 834 21.26 -33.94 -0.18
C THR A 834 22.18 -33.77 -1.39
N ASP A 835 22.83 -34.86 -1.81
CA ASP A 835 23.81 -34.82 -2.91
C ASP A 835 23.17 -34.99 -4.30
N THR A 836 21.84 -35.06 -4.35
CA THR A 836 21.03 -35.15 -5.60
C THR A 836 20.85 -33.80 -6.31
N VAL A 837 21.31 -32.70 -5.71
CA VAL A 837 21.11 -31.32 -6.20
C VAL A 837 22.46 -30.64 -6.39
N LEU A 838 22.60 -29.83 -7.46
CA LEU A 838 23.77 -28.99 -7.68
C LEU A 838 23.80 -27.82 -6.69
N ARG A 839 24.92 -27.63 -5.98
CA ARG A 839 25.08 -26.55 -4.99
C ARG A 839 25.63 -25.24 -5.58
N GLU A 840 26.17 -25.30 -6.78
CA GLU A 840 26.90 -24.19 -7.43
C GLU A 840 26.07 -23.45 -8.49
N SER A 841 25.01 -24.05 -9.03
CA SER A 841 24.16 -23.46 -10.09
C SER A 841 22.68 -23.56 -9.74
N TYR A 842 21.97 -22.45 -9.94
CA TYR A 842 20.54 -22.29 -9.67
C TYR A 842 19.89 -21.51 -10.82
N MET A 843 18.57 -21.56 -10.91
CA MET A 843 17.81 -20.84 -11.93
C MET A 843 16.70 -20.01 -11.30
N VAL A 844 16.57 -18.75 -11.71
CA VAL A 844 15.52 -17.82 -11.24
C VAL A 844 14.54 -17.59 -12.39
N ALA A 845 13.36 -18.20 -12.28
CA ALA A 845 12.32 -18.18 -13.28
C ALA A 845 11.31 -17.05 -13.01
N ALA A 846 11.22 -16.08 -13.92
CA ALA A 846 10.29 -14.95 -13.85
C ALA A 846 9.10 -15.15 -14.82
N TYR A 847 7.88 -15.03 -14.31
CA TYR A 847 6.64 -15.24 -15.09
C TYR A 847 6.00 -13.93 -15.55
N GLU A 848 6.32 -12.81 -14.90
CA GLU A 848 5.65 -11.52 -15.05
C GLU A 848 6.66 -10.39 -15.28
N ASN A 849 6.22 -9.28 -15.87
CA ASN A 849 7.11 -8.18 -16.26
C ASN A 849 7.77 -7.52 -15.03
N PRO A 850 8.98 -6.95 -15.15
CA PRO A 850 9.67 -6.31 -14.02
C PRO A 850 8.91 -5.16 -13.34
N SER A 851 7.90 -4.58 -14.02
CA SER A 851 7.01 -3.53 -13.50
C SER A 851 5.95 -4.02 -12.50
N VAL A 852 5.73 -5.33 -12.34
CA VAL A 852 4.72 -5.88 -11.43
C VAL A 852 5.26 -5.92 -9.98
N PRO A 853 4.66 -5.17 -9.02
CA PRO A 853 5.26 -4.96 -7.70
C PRO A 853 5.21 -6.19 -6.78
N GLN A 854 4.39 -7.20 -7.10
CA GLN A 854 4.39 -8.51 -6.45
C GLN A 854 4.67 -9.63 -7.46
N ARG A 855 5.59 -9.41 -8.43
CA ARG A 855 5.82 -10.35 -9.52
C ARG A 855 6.04 -11.78 -9.02
N ARG A 856 5.36 -12.76 -9.63
CA ARG A 856 5.53 -14.19 -9.36
C ARG A 856 6.85 -14.67 -9.97
N ASN A 857 7.76 -15.11 -9.10
CA ASN A 857 9.00 -15.78 -9.48
C ASN A 857 9.04 -17.19 -8.88
N GLU A 858 9.95 -18.00 -9.38
CA GLU A 858 10.33 -19.28 -8.78
C GLU A 858 11.86 -19.39 -8.68
N ILE A 859 12.35 -20.00 -7.60
CA ILE A 859 13.74 -20.46 -7.51
C ILE A 859 13.77 -21.95 -7.86
N TRP A 860 14.63 -22.33 -8.80
CA TRP A 860 14.77 -23.68 -9.33
C TRP A 860 16.14 -24.25 -8.93
N PHE A 861 16.11 -25.38 -8.23
CA PHE A 861 17.27 -26.17 -7.82
C PHE A 861 17.44 -27.31 -8.83
N ILE A 862 18.56 -27.32 -9.57
CA ILE A 862 18.82 -28.31 -10.61
C ILE A 862 19.23 -29.64 -9.96
N ARG A 863 18.49 -30.71 -10.21
CA ARG A 863 18.91 -32.05 -9.80
C ARG A 863 19.94 -32.60 -10.78
N ARG A 864 20.90 -33.36 -10.24
CA ARG A 864 21.79 -34.17 -11.08
C ARG A 864 20.95 -35.19 -11.84
N ALA A 865 21.29 -35.43 -13.10
CA ALA A 865 20.78 -36.58 -13.83
C ALA A 865 21.38 -37.87 -13.23
N GLU A 866 20.55 -38.91 -13.17
CA GLU A 866 20.92 -40.29 -12.86
C GLU A 866 20.96 -41.11 -14.17
#